data_AF-A0A9D9FZ94-F1
#
_entry.id   AF-A0A9D9FZ94-F1
#
_cell.length_a   1.000
_cell.length_b   1.000
_cell.length_c   1.000
_cell.angle_alpha   90.00
_cell.angle_beta   90.00
_cell.angle_gamma   90.00
#
_symmetry.space_group_name_H-M   'P 1'
#
loop_
_entity.id
_entity.type
_entity.pdbx_description
1 polymer ?
#
loop_
_entity_poly.entity_id
_entity_poly.type
_entity_poly.pdbx_seq_one_letter_code
_entity_poly.pdbx_strand_id
1 'polypeptide(L)'
;MLSTSAVLVLISGSAFAEDTGKAALDAYLDGLKSLGVEMKNGSVDYDAASDTLTLSDSILSISGSIKHEAAKSESADAADDAAPAEPKELTYSFSIASETVTISGLTHDNNTFSVASWVYSDDTKLIATGAATSEGRFQAEGRMSGISVTNYSFDMPEIPAEDKARQASRWLPFARSLVQASYEEARIDNTGLTFEAYVTDGDGEKLIASGTGQMDGYLISDVVDGKVGEYSIDRLVQDIELHDADSGETMKQTTSQGKTIYKNLDYGALLDLFDPSVPASDEERTLLGSASSIDYVTTQEVAPGVMVEAKVDRTSIDEVTLIKRENNLLSILDDALAEKEPAPEEIITSVFQFYRSLGVADSRASGISLSIPNPGIDEDISINIKEIAMTDVSSEGLGEMMIVGLDTPALPEGASVKLDWAAIGDIEFADYTPMRAMIATLMADPDYGENHPIEVARAFMPRSMAYEVEGLDVNVPDLGRTVIGKAEMNISTTVPPIPTSFYLKNDGIEFPVSAIEDKEAQEILSVLGLEKVVWSDETRLYWDEATLELHLERLMLDIQGVGRAEMSARFANVPKALFEDPEGQGQMAAIVAQFVDASLVFNDDGLTAKGVAHIAEQEGIPENVFREALVAQAAQATAPIQNEAFTQMVSDAVSTFLKDPKQLKVTLTPANPVPLAQILGSMAAPQTLPDLLAVKIEAN
;
A
#
# COMPACT_ATOMS: atom_id res chain seq x y z
N MET A 1 13.03 6.57 -18.86
CA MET A 1 14.13 6.39 -19.84
C MET A 1 13.76 6.84 -21.26
N LEU A 2 12.53 6.67 -21.75
CA LEU A 2 12.16 7.15 -23.10
C LEU A 2 12.06 8.68 -23.25
N SER A 3 12.04 9.44 -22.14
CA SER A 3 11.81 10.89 -22.10
C SER A 3 13.05 11.76 -21.87
N THR A 4 14.26 11.18 -21.78
CA THR A 4 15.44 11.86 -21.18
C THR A 4 16.68 11.95 -22.08
N SER A 5 16.57 11.65 -23.38
CA SER A 5 17.73 11.49 -24.29
C SER A 5 18.21 12.79 -24.97
N ALA A 6 17.99 13.96 -24.37
CA ALA A 6 17.99 15.22 -25.11
C ALA A 6 18.82 16.36 -24.46
N VAL A 7 20.00 16.63 -25.05
CA VAL A 7 20.69 17.97 -25.12
C VAL A 7 21.62 18.38 -23.94
N LEU A 8 22.70 19.23 -24.11
CA LEU A 8 23.71 19.58 -23.04
C LEU A 8 24.74 20.83 -23.25
N VAL A 9 25.27 21.56 -22.22
CA VAL A 9 25.82 23.00 -22.14
C VAL A 9 27.35 23.23 -21.92
N LEU A 10 28.03 24.41 -21.94
CA LEU A 10 27.76 25.89 -22.12
C LEU A 10 28.88 26.55 -23.02
N ILE A 11 29.39 27.82 -23.00
CA ILE A 11 29.55 28.94 -22.01
C ILE A 11 29.42 30.35 -22.68
N SER A 12 28.86 31.32 -21.95
CA SER A 12 28.65 32.77 -22.24
C SER A 12 29.59 33.52 -23.21
N GLY A 13 29.04 34.39 -24.07
CA GLY A 13 29.84 35.36 -24.85
C GLY A 13 29.13 36.43 -25.67
N SER A 14 28.77 37.58 -25.05
CA SER A 14 28.42 38.88 -25.70
C SER A 14 27.36 38.90 -26.82
N ALA A 15 26.17 39.42 -26.50
CA ALA A 15 25.02 39.53 -27.40
C ALA A 15 25.30 40.15 -28.80
N PHE A 16 25.05 39.37 -29.85
CA PHE A 16 24.67 39.80 -31.20
C PHE A 16 24.08 38.62 -31.99
N ALA A 17 22.98 38.88 -32.72
CA ALA A 17 22.33 38.02 -33.71
C ALA A 17 21.78 36.66 -33.20
N GLU A 18 20.46 36.51 -33.32
CA GLU A 18 19.76 35.22 -33.35
C GLU A 18 20.26 34.42 -34.56
N ASP A 19 20.80 33.22 -34.32
CA ASP A 19 21.20 32.30 -35.38
C ASP A 19 19.96 31.61 -35.96
N THR A 20 19.89 31.47 -37.30
CA THR A 20 18.78 30.80 -37.97
C THR A 20 19.24 29.78 -39.01
N GLY A 21 18.38 28.81 -39.31
CA GLY A 21 18.62 27.80 -40.35
C GLY A 21 19.93 27.05 -40.13
N LYS A 22 20.87 27.14 -41.07
CA LYS A 22 22.14 26.40 -40.99
C LYS A 22 23.03 26.81 -39.82
N ALA A 23 23.00 28.08 -39.39
CA ALA A 23 23.82 28.51 -38.25
C ALA A 23 23.33 27.90 -36.93
N ALA A 24 22.00 27.90 -36.72
CA ALA A 24 21.39 27.23 -35.58
C ALA A 24 21.57 25.70 -35.63
N LEU A 25 21.56 25.10 -36.81
CA LEU A 25 21.87 23.67 -36.98
C LEU A 25 23.33 23.35 -36.63
N ASP A 26 24.30 24.14 -37.11
CA ASP A 26 25.72 23.95 -36.77
C ASP A 26 25.95 24.08 -35.25
N ALA A 27 25.29 25.05 -34.60
CA ALA A 27 25.30 25.20 -33.13
C ALA A 27 24.68 23.99 -32.41
N TYR A 28 23.56 23.46 -32.89
CA TYR A 28 22.94 22.24 -32.34
C TYR A 28 23.85 21.01 -32.48
N LEU A 29 24.56 20.89 -33.62
CA LEU A 29 25.48 19.78 -33.89
C LEU A 29 26.76 19.84 -33.05
N ASP A 30 27.37 21.01 -32.88
CA ASP A 30 28.51 21.18 -31.95
C ASP A 30 28.06 21.00 -30.49
N GLY A 31 26.81 21.39 -30.17
CA GLY A 31 26.10 21.00 -28.96
C GLY A 31 26.12 19.49 -28.75
N LEU A 32 25.37 18.71 -29.56
CA LEU A 32 25.32 17.23 -29.50
C LEU A 32 26.71 16.56 -29.39
N LYS A 33 27.69 17.10 -30.10
CA LYS A 33 29.05 16.58 -30.11
C LYS A 33 29.79 16.77 -28.78
N SER A 34 29.51 17.84 -28.03
CA SER A 34 30.09 18.02 -26.68
C SER A 34 29.54 17.02 -25.65
N LEU A 35 28.53 16.23 -26.02
CA LEU A 35 27.80 15.28 -25.15
C LEU A 35 28.28 13.83 -25.33
N GLY A 36 29.13 13.59 -26.33
CA GLY A 36 29.38 12.24 -26.86
C GLY A 36 28.30 11.73 -27.82
N VAL A 37 27.36 12.57 -28.27
CA VAL A 37 26.38 12.23 -29.31
C VAL A 37 26.90 12.65 -30.68
N GLU A 38 27.18 11.69 -31.56
CA GLU A 38 27.55 11.96 -32.95
C GLU A 38 26.30 11.98 -33.84
N MET A 39 26.03 13.09 -34.52
CA MET A 39 25.05 13.16 -35.61
C MET A 39 25.76 13.32 -36.96
N LYS A 40 25.40 12.47 -37.93
CA LYS A 40 25.98 12.42 -39.28
C LYS A 40 24.86 12.54 -40.30
N ASN A 41 25.02 13.42 -41.28
CA ASN A 41 23.99 13.71 -42.30
C ASN A 41 24.63 13.60 -43.70
N GLY A 42 23.89 13.09 -44.68
CA GLY A 42 24.36 12.93 -46.07
C GLY A 42 24.38 14.25 -46.83
N SER A 43 23.22 14.89 -46.94
CA SER A 43 23.05 16.24 -47.49
C SER A 43 22.26 17.11 -46.51
N VAL A 44 22.48 18.42 -46.56
CA VAL A 44 21.79 19.41 -45.72
C VAL A 44 21.43 20.60 -46.60
N ASP A 45 20.17 20.69 -47.00
CA ASP A 45 19.61 21.81 -47.76
C ASP A 45 18.81 22.75 -46.85
N TYR A 46 18.64 24.00 -47.28
CA TYR A 46 17.93 25.05 -46.55
C TYR A 46 17.19 25.96 -47.53
N ASP A 47 15.87 26.06 -47.38
CA ASP A 47 15.03 27.01 -48.11
C ASP A 47 14.65 28.19 -47.23
N ALA A 48 15.30 29.34 -47.45
CA ALA A 48 15.02 30.58 -46.74
C ALA A 48 13.66 31.23 -47.10
N ALA A 49 12.87 30.65 -48.02
CA ALA A 49 11.50 31.11 -48.30
C ALA A 49 10.43 30.40 -47.44
N SER A 50 10.72 29.19 -46.96
CA SER A 50 9.91 28.42 -46.00
C SER A 50 10.51 28.38 -44.58
N ASP A 51 11.79 28.76 -44.45
CA ASP A 51 12.64 28.59 -43.28
C ASP A 51 12.79 27.12 -42.85
N THR A 52 12.89 26.24 -43.85
CA THR A 52 12.97 24.78 -43.68
C THR A 52 14.35 24.26 -44.04
N LEU A 53 14.94 23.48 -43.13
CA LEU A 53 16.08 22.59 -43.35
C LEU A 53 15.58 21.21 -43.78
N THR A 54 16.31 20.57 -44.70
CA THR A 54 16.10 19.16 -45.06
C THR A 54 17.43 18.43 -45.01
N LEU A 55 17.51 17.38 -44.19
CA LEU A 55 18.71 16.60 -43.93
C LEU A 55 18.47 15.17 -44.46
N SER A 56 19.24 14.73 -45.45
CA SER A 56 19.17 13.34 -45.94
C SER A 56 20.07 12.41 -45.12
N ASP A 57 19.73 11.13 -45.08
CA ASP A 57 20.59 10.06 -44.53
C ASP A 57 21.06 10.39 -43.09
N SER A 58 20.15 10.90 -42.27
CA SER A 58 20.49 11.44 -40.95
C SER A 58 20.62 10.30 -39.94
N ILE A 59 21.80 10.17 -39.32
CA ILE A 59 22.12 9.15 -38.31
C ILE A 59 22.59 9.85 -37.04
N LEU A 60 21.78 9.78 -35.98
CA LEU A 60 22.17 10.16 -34.62
C LEU A 60 22.66 8.90 -33.89
N SER A 61 23.79 8.99 -33.20
CA SER A 61 24.43 7.84 -32.55
C SER A 61 25.17 8.21 -31.27
N ILE A 62 25.06 7.37 -30.24
CA ILE A 62 25.85 7.42 -29.00
C ILE A 62 26.42 6.02 -28.72
N SER A 63 27.68 5.96 -28.30
CA SER A 63 28.34 4.70 -27.97
C SER A 63 29.48 4.92 -26.98
N GLY A 64 29.88 3.87 -26.28
CA GLY A 64 30.96 3.93 -25.31
C GLY A 64 31.26 2.58 -24.66
N SER A 65 32.11 2.61 -23.63
CA SER A 65 32.27 1.47 -22.73
C SER A 65 32.36 1.90 -21.28
N ILE A 66 31.79 1.08 -20.41
CA ILE A 66 31.83 1.20 -18.96
C ILE A 66 32.75 0.08 -18.47
N LYS A 67 33.79 0.45 -17.71
CA LYS A 67 34.76 -0.49 -17.14
C LYS A 67 34.53 -0.58 -15.64
N HIS A 68 34.26 -1.77 -15.14
CA HIS A 68 34.21 -2.05 -13.71
C HIS A 68 35.57 -2.65 -13.29
N GLU A 69 36.35 -1.92 -12.51
CA GLU A 69 37.48 -2.52 -11.79
C GLU A 69 36.92 -3.50 -10.76
N ALA A 70 37.38 -4.75 -10.79
CA ALA A 70 36.86 -5.78 -9.90
C ALA A 70 37.12 -5.40 -8.43
N ALA A 71 36.07 -5.46 -7.61
CA ALA A 71 36.16 -5.23 -6.17
C ALA A 71 37.25 -6.12 -5.54
N LYS A 72 38.08 -5.53 -4.68
CA LYS A 72 39.07 -6.30 -3.91
C LYS A 72 38.31 -7.19 -2.93
N SER A 73 38.60 -8.49 -2.94
CA SER A 73 37.99 -9.45 -2.01
C SER A 73 38.42 -9.14 -0.57
N GLU A 74 37.56 -8.48 0.20
CA GLU A 74 37.72 -8.34 1.66
C GLU A 74 37.33 -9.64 2.38
N SER A 75 38.05 -10.71 2.04
CA SER A 75 37.99 -12.01 2.69
C SER A 75 39.32 -12.28 3.38
N ALA A 76 39.48 -11.74 4.59
CA ALA A 76 40.41 -12.35 5.53
C ALA A 76 39.95 -13.79 5.84
N ASP A 77 40.88 -14.73 5.96
CA ASP A 77 40.65 -16.15 6.27
C ASP A 77 39.95 -17.02 5.21
N ALA A 78 40.41 -16.92 3.96
CA ALA A 78 40.45 -18.09 3.06
C ALA A 78 41.78 -18.15 2.30
N ALA A 79 42.47 -19.30 2.35
CA ALA A 79 43.68 -19.56 1.58
C ALA A 79 43.35 -20.50 0.41
N ASP A 80 42.96 -19.93 -0.72
CA ASP A 80 42.77 -20.65 -1.98
C ASP A 80 43.29 -19.81 -3.16
N ASP A 81 43.83 -20.46 -4.19
CA ASP A 81 44.52 -19.82 -5.32
C ASP A 81 43.52 -19.28 -6.38
N ALA A 82 42.56 -18.48 -5.93
CA ALA A 82 41.63 -17.78 -6.81
C ALA A 82 42.37 -16.71 -7.63
N ALA A 83 42.36 -16.84 -8.95
CA ALA A 83 42.86 -15.79 -9.85
C ALA A 83 42.05 -14.49 -9.65
N PRO A 84 42.68 -13.30 -9.73
CA PRO A 84 41.96 -12.04 -9.66
C PRO A 84 40.92 -11.98 -10.79
N ALA A 85 39.68 -11.63 -10.45
CA ALA A 85 38.60 -11.52 -11.43
C ALA A 85 38.98 -10.53 -12.54
N GLU A 86 38.79 -10.91 -13.80
CA GLU A 86 39.13 -10.05 -14.93
C GLU A 86 38.23 -8.80 -14.94
N PRO A 87 38.77 -7.61 -15.30
CA PRO A 87 38.01 -6.37 -15.30
C PRO A 87 36.90 -6.44 -16.35
N LYS A 88 35.65 -6.28 -15.92
CA LYS A 88 34.48 -6.38 -16.79
C LYS A 88 34.30 -5.09 -17.57
N GLU A 89 34.40 -5.18 -18.89
CA GLU A 89 34.07 -4.09 -19.80
C GLU A 89 32.73 -4.37 -20.49
N LEU A 90 31.77 -3.49 -20.23
CA LEU A 90 30.48 -3.40 -20.91
C LEU A 90 30.60 -2.37 -22.03
N THR A 91 30.49 -2.80 -23.28
CA THR A 91 30.36 -1.92 -24.44
C THR A 91 28.89 -1.69 -24.77
N TYR A 92 28.55 -0.50 -25.26
CA TYR A 92 27.19 -0.17 -25.69
C TYR A 92 27.17 0.71 -26.94
N SER A 93 26.12 0.60 -27.75
CA SER A 93 25.81 1.56 -28.80
C SER A 93 24.30 1.71 -29.02
N PHE A 94 23.88 2.92 -29.39
CA PHE A 94 22.52 3.25 -29.74
C PHE A 94 22.55 4.19 -30.95
N SER A 95 21.68 3.97 -31.93
CA SER A 95 21.56 4.83 -33.10
C SER A 95 20.13 4.91 -33.63
N ILE A 96 19.73 6.11 -34.06
CA ILE A 96 18.51 6.39 -34.82
C ILE A 96 18.94 6.85 -36.22
N ALA A 97 18.35 6.26 -37.27
CA ALA A 97 18.68 6.55 -38.67
C ALA A 97 17.42 6.75 -39.54
N SER A 98 17.35 7.86 -40.26
CA SER A 98 16.19 8.29 -41.06
C SER A 98 16.62 8.70 -42.48
N GLU A 99 15.86 8.28 -43.51
CA GLU A 99 16.10 8.73 -44.90
C GLU A 99 16.02 10.26 -45.03
N THR A 100 15.11 10.90 -44.29
CA THR A 100 14.99 12.37 -44.27
C THR A 100 14.56 12.89 -42.90
N VAL A 101 15.17 13.99 -42.47
CA VAL A 101 14.73 14.82 -41.33
C VAL A 101 14.43 16.23 -41.84
N THR A 102 13.27 16.76 -41.48
CA THR A 102 12.80 18.10 -41.87
C THR A 102 12.65 18.95 -40.62
N ILE A 103 13.29 20.12 -40.60
CA ILE A 103 13.30 21.01 -39.44
C ILE A 103 12.91 22.41 -39.91
N SER A 104 11.85 23.01 -39.38
CA SER A 104 11.33 24.32 -39.83
C SER A 104 11.31 25.33 -38.70
N GLY A 105 11.76 26.56 -38.97
CA GLY A 105 11.85 27.63 -37.98
C GLY A 105 12.92 27.38 -36.91
N LEU A 106 14.03 26.72 -37.26
CA LEU A 106 15.12 26.46 -36.30
C LEU A 106 15.90 27.74 -36.02
N THR A 107 15.89 28.14 -34.75
CA THR A 107 16.52 29.34 -34.21
C THR A 107 17.37 29.00 -32.98
N HIS A 108 18.39 29.80 -32.72
CA HIS A 108 19.26 29.67 -31.55
C HIS A 108 19.66 31.07 -31.04
N ASP A 109 19.42 31.33 -29.75
CA ASP A 109 19.88 32.52 -29.04
C ASP A 109 20.25 32.15 -27.59
N ASN A 110 21.40 32.65 -27.13
CA ASN A 110 21.88 32.50 -25.75
C ASN A 110 21.82 31.06 -25.16
N ASN A 111 22.07 30.03 -25.99
CA ASN A 111 21.98 28.58 -25.68
C ASN A 111 20.58 27.97 -25.69
N THR A 112 19.52 28.78 -25.76
CA THR A 112 18.16 28.28 -26.01
C THR A 112 17.98 28.03 -27.50
N PHE A 113 17.44 26.86 -27.84
CA PHE A 113 17.02 26.51 -29.20
C PHE A 113 15.50 26.57 -29.28
N SER A 114 14.95 27.05 -30.39
CA SER A 114 13.50 26.98 -30.67
C SER A 114 13.25 26.54 -32.10
N VAL A 115 12.21 25.72 -32.30
CA VAL A 115 11.84 25.12 -33.58
C VAL A 115 10.31 25.02 -33.73
N ALA A 116 9.78 25.49 -34.86
CA ALA A 116 8.34 25.45 -35.12
C ALA A 116 7.85 24.02 -35.43
N SER A 117 8.63 23.23 -36.17
CA SER A 117 8.36 21.80 -36.37
C SER A 117 9.62 21.01 -36.70
N TRP A 118 9.74 19.81 -36.14
CA TRP A 118 10.78 18.82 -36.42
C TRP A 118 10.12 17.48 -36.76
N VAL A 119 10.46 16.88 -37.90
CA VAL A 119 9.81 15.67 -38.43
C VAL A 119 10.85 14.71 -39.02
N TYR A 120 10.70 13.40 -38.75
CA TYR A 120 11.54 12.34 -39.33
C TYR A 120 10.73 11.49 -40.34
N SER A 121 11.41 10.79 -41.25
CA SER A 121 10.76 9.90 -42.22
C SER A 121 10.13 8.66 -41.58
N ASP A 122 9.03 8.16 -42.18
CA ASP A 122 8.28 6.98 -41.72
C ASP A 122 9.04 5.64 -41.78
N ASP A 123 10.27 5.66 -42.32
CA ASP A 123 11.17 4.50 -42.38
C ASP A 123 12.18 4.46 -41.22
N THR A 124 12.13 5.42 -40.29
CA THR A 124 13.15 5.65 -39.26
C THR A 124 13.48 4.40 -38.47
N LYS A 125 14.76 4.03 -38.45
CA LYS A 125 15.31 2.82 -37.84
C LYS A 125 15.93 3.16 -36.50
N LEU A 126 15.74 2.27 -35.52
CA LEU A 126 16.39 2.28 -34.22
C LEU A 126 17.25 1.01 -34.11
N ILE A 127 18.49 1.15 -33.66
CA ILE A 127 19.37 0.03 -33.34
C ILE A 127 19.98 0.28 -31.96
N ALA A 128 19.92 -0.73 -31.08
CA ALA A 128 20.58 -0.73 -29.78
C ALA A 128 21.38 -2.02 -29.61
N THR A 129 22.60 -1.92 -29.09
CA THR A 129 23.42 -3.08 -28.72
C THR A 129 24.16 -2.86 -27.42
N GLY A 130 24.38 -3.95 -26.69
CA GLY A 130 25.29 -3.99 -25.54
C GLY A 130 26.02 -5.33 -25.49
N ALA A 131 27.27 -5.34 -25.06
CA ALA A 131 28.03 -6.58 -24.89
C ALA A 131 28.99 -6.47 -23.69
N ALA A 132 28.88 -7.43 -22.78
CA ALA A 132 29.72 -7.58 -21.59
C ALA A 132 30.78 -8.66 -21.85
N THR A 133 32.04 -8.30 -21.63
CA THR A 133 33.19 -9.15 -21.96
C THR A 133 33.12 -10.50 -21.26
N SER A 134 33.02 -11.59 -22.03
CA SER A 134 32.90 -12.98 -21.55
C SER A 134 31.63 -13.31 -20.75
N GLU A 135 30.57 -12.49 -20.84
CA GLU A 135 29.30 -12.75 -20.13
C GLU A 135 28.09 -12.82 -21.07
N GLY A 136 28.04 -12.00 -22.13
CA GLY A 136 26.90 -12.02 -23.06
C GLY A 136 26.72 -10.75 -23.89
N ARG A 137 25.67 -10.74 -24.70
CA ARG A 137 25.28 -9.58 -25.52
C ARG A 137 23.77 -9.42 -25.66
N PHE A 138 23.35 -8.18 -25.88
CA PHE A 138 22.00 -7.77 -26.21
C PHE A 138 21.99 -7.03 -27.55
N GLN A 139 20.97 -7.27 -28.36
CA GLN A 139 20.70 -6.53 -29.59
C GLN A 139 19.20 -6.26 -29.72
N ALA A 140 18.84 -5.06 -30.17
CA ALA A 140 17.51 -4.73 -30.65
C ALA A 140 17.57 -3.93 -31.96
N GLU A 141 16.69 -4.25 -32.90
CA GLU A 141 16.38 -3.44 -34.08
C GLU A 141 14.90 -3.05 -34.01
N GLY A 142 14.57 -1.83 -34.43
CA GLY A 142 13.19 -1.36 -34.52
C GLY A 142 12.97 -0.35 -35.62
N ARG A 143 11.70 -0.02 -35.87
CA ARG A 143 11.26 1.03 -36.80
C ARG A 143 10.16 1.88 -36.19
N MET A 144 10.17 3.15 -36.54
CA MET A 144 9.31 4.20 -36.00
C MET A 144 8.74 5.04 -37.15
N SER A 145 7.47 5.40 -37.08
CA SER A 145 6.79 6.27 -38.06
C SER A 145 6.02 7.41 -37.39
N GLY A 146 5.73 8.47 -38.15
CA GLY A 146 5.04 9.66 -37.64
C GLY A 146 5.80 10.48 -36.59
N ILE A 147 7.11 10.25 -36.40
CA ILE A 147 7.92 10.97 -35.41
C ILE A 147 7.90 12.46 -35.73
N SER A 148 7.29 13.25 -34.84
CA SER A 148 7.24 14.70 -34.99
C SER A 148 7.15 15.43 -33.66
N VAL A 149 7.64 16.67 -33.65
CA VAL A 149 7.55 17.62 -32.53
C VAL A 149 7.19 19.01 -33.08
N THR A 150 6.36 19.78 -32.37
CA THR A 150 5.92 21.13 -32.76
C THR A 150 6.15 22.16 -31.65
N ASN A 151 6.48 23.39 -32.07
CA ASN A 151 6.72 24.55 -31.20
C ASN A 151 7.66 24.25 -30.00
N TYR A 152 8.71 23.46 -30.27
CA TYR A 152 9.65 22.95 -29.28
C TYR A 152 10.72 23.99 -28.96
N SER A 153 10.90 24.26 -27.68
CA SER A 153 11.91 25.15 -27.14
C SER A 153 12.64 24.46 -26.00
N PHE A 154 13.97 24.47 -26.03
CA PHE A 154 14.81 23.77 -25.07
C PHE A 154 16.12 24.51 -24.83
N ASP A 155 16.53 24.53 -23.57
CA ASP A 155 17.93 24.68 -23.23
C ASP A 155 18.66 23.33 -23.39
N MET A 156 19.98 23.44 -23.47
CA MET A 156 20.92 22.40 -23.81
C MET A 156 21.79 22.20 -22.53
N PRO A 157 21.50 21.34 -21.50
CA PRO A 157 22.05 21.26 -20.08
C PRO A 157 23.54 20.88 -19.69
N GLU A 158 24.13 21.39 -18.60
CA GLU A 158 25.56 21.16 -18.19
C GLU A 158 26.10 19.71 -18.32
N ILE A 159 27.29 19.43 -18.94
CA ILE A 159 28.14 18.34 -18.39
C ILE A 159 28.77 18.95 -17.15
N PRO A 160 28.34 18.59 -15.93
CA PRO A 160 28.91 19.19 -14.75
C PRO A 160 30.40 18.86 -14.67
N ALA A 161 31.20 19.83 -14.24
CA ALA A 161 32.62 19.61 -13.95
C ALA A 161 32.81 18.48 -12.91
N GLU A 162 33.93 17.77 -12.95
CA GLU A 162 34.23 16.73 -11.97
C GLU A 162 34.36 17.32 -10.55
N ASP A 163 33.46 16.90 -9.66
CA ASP A 163 33.55 17.16 -8.21
C ASP A 163 33.57 15.82 -7.48
N LYS A 164 34.74 15.47 -6.91
CA LYS A 164 34.93 14.22 -6.15
C LYS A 164 34.16 14.17 -4.84
N ALA A 165 33.70 15.31 -4.33
CA ALA A 165 32.87 15.39 -3.14
C ALA A 165 31.37 15.47 -3.46
N ARG A 166 30.98 15.50 -4.74
CA ARG A 166 29.59 15.64 -5.21
C ARG A 166 29.30 14.81 -6.46
N GLN A 167 29.71 13.54 -6.46
CA GLN A 167 29.72 12.71 -7.66
C GLN A 167 28.32 12.49 -8.26
N ALA A 168 27.27 12.46 -7.42
CA ALA A 168 25.86 12.42 -7.80
C ALA A 168 25.23 13.83 -7.83
N SER A 169 25.32 14.63 -6.76
CA SER A 169 24.55 15.89 -6.68
C SER A 169 24.94 16.93 -7.73
N ARG A 170 26.17 16.87 -8.28
CA ARG A 170 26.61 17.72 -9.39
C ARG A 170 25.76 17.57 -10.67
N TRP A 171 25.02 16.48 -10.84
CA TRP A 171 24.15 16.24 -12.00
C TRP A 171 22.76 16.87 -11.89
N LEU A 172 22.42 17.50 -10.76
CA LEU A 172 21.08 18.09 -10.60
C LEU A 172 20.78 19.24 -11.60
N PRO A 173 21.72 20.14 -11.97
CA PRO A 173 21.49 21.15 -13.01
C PRO A 173 21.29 20.54 -14.40
N PHE A 174 22.03 19.48 -14.74
CA PHE A 174 21.83 18.66 -15.95
C PHE A 174 20.40 18.14 -15.99
N ALA A 175 19.96 17.47 -14.91
CA ALA A 175 18.65 16.83 -14.84
C ALA A 175 17.51 17.87 -14.89
N ARG A 176 17.71 19.04 -14.27
CA ARG A 176 16.75 20.14 -14.29
C ARG A 176 16.56 20.72 -15.68
N SER A 177 17.64 21.00 -16.40
CA SER A 177 17.52 21.54 -17.76
C SER A 177 17.10 20.48 -18.81
N LEU A 178 17.27 19.18 -18.55
CA LEU A 178 16.68 18.11 -19.39
C LEU A 178 15.14 18.15 -19.37
N VAL A 179 14.54 18.39 -18.20
CA VAL A 179 13.08 18.36 -18.06
C VAL A 179 12.41 19.71 -18.35
N GLN A 180 13.15 20.82 -18.31
CA GLN A 180 12.60 22.19 -18.48
C GLN A 180 12.20 22.59 -19.90
N ALA A 181 12.25 21.68 -20.87
CA ALA A 181 11.80 21.99 -22.23
C ALA A 181 10.28 22.27 -22.30
N SER A 182 9.87 22.97 -23.36
CA SER A 182 8.48 23.29 -23.68
C SER A 182 8.14 22.89 -25.12
N TYR A 183 6.94 22.38 -25.39
CA TYR A 183 6.46 22.02 -26.73
C TYR A 183 4.93 21.84 -26.76
N GLU A 184 4.31 22.04 -27.92
CA GLU A 184 2.86 21.88 -28.11
C GLU A 184 2.48 20.41 -28.27
N GLU A 185 3.16 19.68 -29.15
CA GLU A 185 2.96 18.24 -29.41
C GLU A 185 4.32 17.57 -29.66
N ALA A 186 4.53 16.38 -29.10
CA ALA A 186 5.59 15.43 -29.44
C ALA A 186 4.98 14.03 -29.59
N ARG A 187 5.20 13.36 -30.72
CA ARG A 187 4.48 12.11 -31.04
C ARG A 187 5.31 11.11 -31.82
N ILE A 188 4.91 9.83 -31.72
CA ILE A 188 5.35 8.73 -32.58
C ILE A 188 4.12 7.86 -32.86
N ASP A 189 3.70 7.79 -34.13
CA ASP A 189 2.44 7.14 -34.51
C ASP A 189 2.51 5.62 -34.32
N ASN A 190 3.64 5.00 -34.66
CA ASN A 190 3.90 3.57 -34.48
C ASN A 190 5.37 3.35 -34.14
N THR A 191 5.67 2.40 -33.25
CA THR A 191 7.01 1.84 -33.01
C THR A 191 6.93 0.32 -32.98
N GLY A 192 7.71 -0.35 -33.82
CA GLY A 192 7.90 -1.81 -33.77
C GLY A 192 9.36 -2.14 -33.42
N LEU A 193 9.57 -3.08 -32.51
CA LEU A 193 10.89 -3.52 -32.02
C LEU A 193 10.99 -5.06 -32.06
N THR A 194 12.18 -5.57 -32.36
CA THR A 194 12.59 -6.97 -32.14
C THR A 194 13.89 -6.97 -31.34
N PHE A 195 14.02 -7.87 -30.34
CA PHE A 195 15.23 -7.98 -29.53
C PHE A 195 15.68 -9.44 -29.32
N GLU A 196 16.98 -9.60 -29.06
CA GLU A 196 17.63 -10.86 -28.71
C GLU A 196 18.66 -10.62 -27.60
N ALA A 197 18.69 -11.51 -26.61
CA ALA A 197 19.65 -11.52 -25.50
C ALA A 197 20.34 -12.87 -25.40
N TYR A 198 21.67 -12.85 -25.30
CA TYR A 198 22.54 -14.02 -25.28
C TYR A 198 23.44 -14.01 -24.05
N VAL A 199 23.60 -15.17 -23.43
CA VAL A 199 24.70 -15.44 -22.49
C VAL A 199 25.90 -16.01 -23.25
N THR A 200 27.10 -15.73 -22.79
CA THR A 200 28.34 -16.38 -23.25
C THR A 200 28.86 -17.30 -22.16
N ASP A 201 29.05 -18.59 -22.47
CA ASP A 201 29.66 -19.57 -21.59
C ASP A 201 30.86 -20.27 -22.26
N GLY A 202 31.38 -21.33 -21.62
CA GLY A 202 32.53 -22.09 -22.11
C GLY A 202 32.28 -22.90 -23.39
N ASP A 203 31.02 -23.13 -23.77
CA ASP A 203 30.62 -23.86 -24.98
C ASP A 203 30.18 -22.91 -26.11
N GLY A 204 29.74 -21.69 -25.82
CA GLY A 204 29.53 -20.64 -26.82
C GLY A 204 28.60 -19.49 -26.41
N GLU A 205 27.98 -18.83 -27.40
CA GLU A 205 26.81 -17.98 -27.16
C GLU A 205 25.53 -18.84 -27.17
N LYS A 206 24.69 -18.68 -26.14
CA LYS A 206 23.34 -19.27 -26.07
C LYS A 206 22.31 -18.15 -25.98
N LEU A 207 21.24 -18.23 -26.78
CA LEU A 207 20.09 -17.33 -26.67
C LEU A 207 19.34 -17.64 -25.36
N ILE A 208 19.04 -16.62 -24.56
CA ILE A 208 18.33 -16.75 -23.27
C ILE A 208 17.00 -16.00 -23.25
N ALA A 209 16.85 -14.95 -24.06
CA ALA A 209 15.58 -14.30 -24.29
C ALA A 209 15.51 -13.73 -25.71
N SER A 210 14.34 -13.76 -26.32
CA SER A 210 14.04 -13.05 -27.57
C SER A 210 12.61 -12.50 -27.51
N GLY A 211 12.30 -11.50 -28.34
CA GLY A 211 10.94 -10.98 -28.33
C GLY A 211 10.66 -9.86 -29.33
N THR A 212 9.40 -9.45 -29.36
CA THR A 212 8.90 -8.34 -30.15
C THR A 212 8.10 -7.37 -29.29
N GLY A 213 8.03 -6.11 -29.71
CA GLY A 213 7.17 -5.12 -29.10
C GLY A 213 6.57 -4.19 -30.15
N GLN A 214 5.29 -3.85 -29.99
CA GLN A 214 4.59 -2.84 -30.77
C GLN A 214 3.98 -1.80 -29.82
N MET A 215 4.27 -0.52 -30.07
CA MET A 215 3.67 0.62 -29.38
C MET A 215 3.01 1.54 -30.42
N ASP A 216 1.73 1.84 -30.24
CA ASP A 216 0.95 2.68 -31.14
C ASP A 216 0.53 3.98 -30.43
N GLY A 217 0.52 5.10 -31.16
CA GLY A 217 -0.03 6.37 -30.70
C GLY A 217 0.64 6.93 -29.44
N TYR A 218 1.97 7.02 -29.43
CA TYR A 218 2.70 7.75 -28.40
C TYR A 218 2.52 9.26 -28.61
N LEU A 219 2.11 9.97 -27.57
CA LEU A 219 1.82 11.40 -27.57
C LEU A 219 2.24 12.04 -26.25
N ILE A 220 2.89 13.20 -26.30
CA ILE A 220 2.98 14.16 -25.19
C ILE A 220 2.54 15.52 -25.73
N SER A 221 1.64 16.22 -25.03
CA SER A 221 1.16 17.55 -25.41
C SER A 221 1.18 18.56 -24.27
N ASP A 222 1.08 19.84 -24.64
CA ASP A 222 0.90 20.98 -23.75
C ASP A 222 2.01 21.05 -22.68
N VAL A 223 3.27 20.97 -23.12
CA VAL A 223 4.44 20.99 -22.23
C VAL A 223 5.00 22.39 -22.08
N VAL A 224 5.08 22.87 -20.83
CA VAL A 224 5.59 24.20 -20.49
C VAL A 224 6.50 24.11 -19.26
N ASP A 225 7.76 24.51 -19.41
CA ASP A 225 8.79 24.51 -18.36
C ASP A 225 8.92 23.17 -17.59
N GLY A 226 8.68 22.04 -18.27
CA GLY A 226 8.67 20.69 -17.69
C GLY A 226 7.39 20.25 -16.98
N LYS A 227 6.31 21.03 -17.08
CA LYS A 227 4.94 20.63 -16.73
C LYS A 227 4.25 20.09 -17.99
N VAL A 228 3.72 18.88 -17.94
CA VAL A 228 3.08 18.18 -19.07
C VAL A 228 1.56 18.16 -18.89
N GLY A 229 0.81 18.68 -19.87
CA GLY A 229 -0.65 18.64 -19.85
C GLY A 229 -1.22 17.23 -20.07
N GLU A 230 -0.78 16.53 -21.12
CA GLU A 230 -1.11 15.11 -21.35
C GLU A 230 0.09 14.31 -21.86
N TYR A 231 0.23 13.07 -21.39
CA TYR A 231 1.09 12.04 -21.98
C TYR A 231 0.23 10.78 -22.18
N SER A 232 0.23 10.19 -23.37
CA SER A 232 -0.51 8.96 -23.64
C SER A 232 0.17 8.01 -24.62
N ILE A 233 -0.23 6.74 -24.54
CA ILE A 233 0.06 5.67 -25.51
C ILE A 233 -1.29 5.02 -25.83
N ASP A 234 -1.66 4.90 -27.10
CA ASP A 234 -2.94 4.28 -27.50
C ASP A 234 -2.95 2.76 -27.31
N ARG A 235 -1.82 2.09 -27.53
CA ARG A 235 -1.67 0.65 -27.31
C ARG A 235 -0.22 0.23 -27.13
N LEU A 236 0.02 -0.79 -26.30
CA LEU A 236 1.28 -1.52 -26.19
C LEU A 236 1.00 -3.03 -26.28
N VAL A 237 1.78 -3.75 -27.10
CA VAL A 237 1.79 -5.22 -27.17
C VAL A 237 3.25 -5.70 -27.12
N GLN A 238 3.51 -6.76 -26.37
CA GLN A 238 4.82 -7.39 -26.23
C GLN A 238 4.69 -8.90 -26.26
N ASP A 239 5.57 -9.56 -27.02
CA ASP A 239 5.72 -11.02 -27.04
C ASP A 239 7.17 -11.35 -26.65
N ILE A 240 7.37 -12.17 -25.62
CA ILE A 240 8.67 -12.54 -25.09
C ILE A 240 8.76 -14.06 -25.02
N GLU A 241 9.87 -14.60 -25.52
CA GLU A 241 10.28 -15.99 -25.35
C GLU A 241 11.50 -16.04 -24.45
N LEU A 242 11.39 -16.74 -23.31
CA LEU A 242 12.52 -17.05 -22.43
C LEU A 242 13.00 -18.47 -22.75
N HIS A 243 14.29 -18.63 -22.98
CA HIS A 243 14.89 -19.91 -23.40
C HIS A 243 15.83 -20.42 -22.30
N ASP A 244 15.56 -21.64 -21.81
CA ASP A 244 16.43 -22.29 -20.85
C ASP A 244 17.68 -22.86 -21.54
N ALA A 245 18.85 -22.44 -21.04
CA ALA A 245 20.15 -22.71 -21.63
C ALA A 245 20.67 -24.16 -21.45
N ASP A 246 20.03 -24.95 -20.58
CA ASP A 246 20.44 -26.31 -20.20
C ASP A 246 19.37 -27.37 -20.55
N SER A 247 18.09 -27.07 -20.38
CA SER A 247 16.98 -27.96 -20.76
C SER A 247 16.55 -27.78 -22.23
N GLY A 248 16.72 -26.59 -22.80
CA GLY A 248 16.22 -26.22 -24.12
C GLY A 248 14.70 -26.01 -24.18
N GLU A 249 14.03 -25.92 -23.04
CA GLU A 249 12.62 -25.51 -22.97
C GLU A 249 12.48 -24.00 -23.24
N THR A 250 11.35 -23.59 -23.82
CA THR A 250 11.03 -22.17 -24.09
C THR A 250 9.71 -21.85 -23.42
N MET A 251 9.69 -20.82 -22.57
CA MET A 251 8.48 -20.28 -21.94
C MET A 251 8.07 -19.00 -22.66
N LYS A 252 6.77 -18.87 -22.96
CA LYS A 252 6.21 -17.71 -23.65
C LYS A 252 5.49 -16.76 -22.67
N GLN A 253 5.64 -15.46 -22.89
CA GLN A 253 4.82 -14.43 -22.30
C GLN A 253 4.28 -13.50 -23.40
N THR A 254 2.98 -13.26 -23.41
CA THR A 254 2.37 -12.21 -24.23
C THR A 254 1.70 -11.20 -23.30
N THR A 255 1.99 -9.92 -23.46
CA THR A 255 1.40 -8.84 -22.67
C THR A 255 0.82 -7.77 -23.59
N SER A 256 -0.40 -7.33 -23.32
CA SER A 256 -1.13 -6.30 -24.05
C SER A 256 -1.70 -5.28 -23.06
N GLN A 257 -1.66 -4.00 -23.44
CA GLN A 257 -2.26 -2.88 -22.72
C GLN A 257 -2.92 -1.97 -23.76
N GLY A 258 -4.20 -1.62 -23.54
CA GLY A 258 -4.91 -0.59 -24.29
C GLY A 258 -4.42 0.84 -23.95
N LYS A 259 -5.29 1.84 -24.12
CA LYS A 259 -4.87 3.24 -23.95
C LYS A 259 -4.42 3.51 -22.52
N THR A 260 -3.25 4.13 -22.38
CA THR A 260 -2.68 4.63 -21.13
C THR A 260 -2.55 6.15 -21.23
N ILE A 261 -2.94 6.88 -20.18
CA ILE A 261 -2.95 8.35 -20.15
C ILE A 261 -2.45 8.84 -18.78
N TYR A 262 -1.63 9.88 -18.78
CA TYR A 262 -1.18 10.67 -17.64
C TYR A 262 -1.50 12.15 -17.92
N LYS A 263 -1.92 12.93 -16.92
CA LYS A 263 -2.30 14.34 -17.07
C LYS A 263 -1.76 15.20 -15.93
N ASN A 264 -1.37 16.43 -16.26
CA ASN A 264 -0.83 17.42 -15.33
C ASN A 264 0.35 16.86 -14.51
N LEU A 265 1.41 16.43 -15.20
CA LEU A 265 2.64 15.88 -14.60
C LEU A 265 3.69 16.99 -14.45
N ASP A 266 4.28 17.15 -13.27
CA ASP A 266 5.28 18.19 -12.96
C ASP A 266 6.65 17.59 -12.64
N TYR A 267 7.54 17.51 -13.64
CA TYR A 267 8.90 17.01 -13.43
C TYR A 267 9.75 17.94 -12.54
N GLY A 268 9.42 19.24 -12.49
CA GLY A 268 10.10 20.21 -11.63
C GLY A 268 9.86 19.91 -10.15
N ALA A 269 8.63 19.57 -9.76
CA ALA A 269 8.28 19.19 -8.40
C ALA A 269 9.06 17.95 -7.90
N LEU A 270 9.27 16.96 -8.77
CA LEU A 270 10.07 15.77 -8.45
C LEU A 270 11.55 16.09 -8.25
N LEU A 271 12.13 17.01 -9.03
CA LEU A 271 13.52 17.44 -8.83
C LEU A 271 13.70 18.32 -7.59
N ASP A 272 12.75 19.22 -7.33
CA ASP A 272 12.71 20.06 -6.14
C ASP A 272 12.70 19.23 -4.85
N LEU A 273 12.12 18.02 -4.85
CA LEU A 273 12.15 17.09 -3.71
C LEU A 273 13.59 16.70 -3.28
N PHE A 274 14.48 16.48 -4.25
CA PHE A 274 15.87 16.10 -4.00
C PHE A 274 16.83 17.30 -3.92
N ASP A 275 16.43 18.47 -4.42
CA ASP A 275 17.28 19.66 -4.47
C ASP A 275 17.60 20.22 -3.07
N PRO A 276 18.88 20.29 -2.62
CA PRO A 276 19.24 20.79 -1.30
C PRO A 276 19.18 22.32 -1.18
N SER A 277 18.96 23.04 -2.29
CA SER A 277 18.72 24.50 -2.27
C SER A 277 17.24 24.86 -2.06
N VAL A 278 16.32 23.91 -2.28
CA VAL A 278 14.90 24.06 -1.97
C VAL A 278 14.69 23.75 -0.48
N PRO A 279 14.22 24.70 0.34
CA PRO A 279 14.01 24.49 1.77
C PRO A 279 12.80 23.57 2.03
N ALA A 280 12.80 22.92 3.20
CA ALA A 280 11.64 22.16 3.65
C ALA A 280 10.41 23.05 3.90
N SER A 281 9.22 22.51 3.65
CA SER A 281 7.94 23.20 3.77
C SER A 281 6.79 22.24 4.03
N ASP A 282 5.68 22.78 4.53
CA ASP A 282 4.37 22.13 4.56
C ASP A 282 3.47 22.62 3.39
N GLU A 283 4.08 23.13 2.32
CA GLU A 283 3.39 23.38 1.04
C GLU A 283 3.28 22.06 0.27
N GLU A 284 2.05 21.64 -0.01
CA GLU A 284 1.75 20.53 -0.89
C GLU A 284 1.73 20.97 -2.35
N ARG A 285 2.24 20.11 -3.24
CA ARG A 285 2.27 20.32 -4.69
C ARG A 285 1.86 19.05 -5.42
N THR A 286 0.91 19.14 -6.35
CA THR A 286 0.56 18.04 -7.25
C THR A 286 1.75 17.68 -8.15
N LEU A 287 2.23 16.43 -8.07
CA LEU A 287 3.20 15.85 -9.00
C LEU A 287 2.49 15.34 -10.26
N LEU A 288 1.33 14.72 -10.12
CA LEU A 288 0.56 14.10 -11.19
C LEU A 288 -0.92 14.27 -10.89
N GLY A 289 -1.66 14.99 -11.74
CA GLY A 289 -3.10 15.22 -11.53
C GLY A 289 -3.96 13.98 -11.71
N SER A 290 -3.67 13.14 -12.71
CA SER A 290 -4.33 11.84 -12.89
C SER A 290 -3.54 10.92 -13.83
N ALA A 291 -3.57 9.62 -13.59
CA ALA A 291 -3.18 8.58 -14.55
C ALA A 291 -4.24 7.49 -14.67
N SER A 292 -4.27 6.80 -15.82
CA SER A 292 -5.12 5.64 -16.05
C SER A 292 -4.60 4.74 -17.17
N SER A 293 -4.88 3.44 -17.09
CA SER A 293 -4.75 2.50 -18.22
C SER A 293 -6.00 1.63 -18.35
N ILE A 294 -6.26 1.11 -19.56
CA ILE A 294 -7.38 0.19 -19.84
C ILE A 294 -6.93 -1.04 -20.63
N ASP A 295 -7.72 -2.10 -20.57
CA ASP A 295 -7.54 -3.34 -21.35
C ASP A 295 -6.14 -3.98 -21.13
N TYR A 296 -5.73 -4.18 -19.88
CA TYR A 296 -4.51 -4.94 -19.57
C TYR A 296 -4.81 -6.45 -19.61
N VAL A 297 -4.00 -7.18 -20.39
CA VAL A 297 -4.04 -8.65 -20.46
C VAL A 297 -2.61 -9.17 -20.53
N THR A 298 -2.28 -10.17 -19.72
CA THR A 298 -1.02 -10.90 -19.84
C THR A 298 -1.23 -12.40 -19.73
N THR A 299 -0.58 -13.16 -20.60
CA THR A 299 -0.47 -14.62 -20.51
C THR A 299 0.98 -15.01 -20.26
N GLN A 300 1.20 -16.02 -19.42
CA GLN A 300 2.53 -16.52 -19.08
C GLN A 300 2.52 -18.05 -19.03
N GLU A 301 3.42 -18.68 -19.79
CA GLU A 301 3.73 -20.09 -19.69
C GLU A 301 4.60 -20.34 -18.45
N VAL A 302 4.06 -21.01 -17.43
CA VAL A 302 4.77 -21.28 -16.15
C VAL A 302 5.38 -22.68 -16.08
N ALA A 303 4.96 -23.55 -17.00
CA ALA A 303 5.51 -24.87 -17.29
C ALA A 303 5.04 -25.26 -18.71
N PRO A 304 5.69 -26.20 -19.43
CA PRO A 304 5.32 -26.54 -20.81
C PRO A 304 3.83 -26.87 -21.00
N GLY A 305 3.11 -26.01 -21.72
CA GLY A 305 1.67 -26.11 -21.96
C GLY A 305 0.75 -25.62 -20.83
N VAL A 306 1.28 -25.01 -19.76
CA VAL A 306 0.51 -24.44 -18.64
C VAL A 306 0.53 -22.91 -18.74
N MET A 307 -0.50 -22.35 -19.35
CA MET A 307 -0.66 -20.90 -19.56
C MET A 307 -1.52 -20.27 -18.45
N VAL A 308 -0.93 -19.46 -17.59
CA VAL A 308 -1.67 -18.58 -16.67
C VAL A 308 -2.07 -17.31 -17.41
N GLU A 309 -3.30 -16.83 -17.22
CA GLU A 309 -3.78 -15.56 -17.78
C GLU A 309 -4.22 -14.62 -16.66
N ALA A 310 -3.77 -13.36 -16.70
CA ALA A 310 -4.25 -12.29 -15.83
C ALA A 310 -4.77 -11.10 -16.66
N LYS A 311 -5.85 -10.47 -16.21
CA LYS A 311 -6.45 -9.28 -16.81
C LYS A 311 -6.76 -8.20 -15.78
N VAL A 312 -6.75 -6.94 -16.22
CA VAL A 312 -7.29 -5.79 -15.49
C VAL A 312 -7.98 -4.86 -16.50
N ASP A 313 -9.31 -4.72 -16.42
CA ASP A 313 -10.09 -3.87 -17.34
C ASP A 313 -9.66 -2.40 -17.29
N ARG A 314 -9.38 -1.88 -16.08
CA ARG A 314 -8.92 -0.50 -15.87
C ARG A 314 -8.06 -0.35 -14.63
N THR A 315 -7.04 0.51 -14.71
CA THR A 315 -6.39 1.15 -13.57
C THR A 315 -6.59 2.67 -13.60
N SER A 316 -6.60 3.33 -12.45
CA SER A 316 -6.43 4.78 -12.34
C SER A 316 -5.77 5.20 -11.03
N ILE A 317 -5.08 6.33 -11.05
CA ILE A 317 -4.54 7.03 -9.87
C ILE A 317 -4.90 8.50 -10.05
N ASP A 318 -5.65 9.08 -9.12
CA ASP A 318 -5.97 10.50 -9.11
C ASP A 318 -5.18 11.21 -7.99
N GLU A 319 -4.63 12.38 -8.34
CA GLU A 319 -3.80 13.28 -7.53
C GLU A 319 -2.70 12.63 -6.67
N VAL A 320 -1.50 12.48 -7.26
CA VAL A 320 -0.26 12.22 -6.52
C VAL A 320 0.36 13.56 -6.10
N THR A 321 0.61 13.74 -4.81
CA THR A 321 1.14 14.99 -4.23
C THR A 321 2.54 14.82 -3.64
N LEU A 322 3.23 15.95 -3.49
CA LEU A 322 4.56 16.07 -2.89
C LEU A 322 4.58 17.16 -1.82
N ILE A 323 5.18 16.85 -0.68
CA ILE A 323 5.51 17.82 0.38
C ILE A 323 7.03 17.77 0.63
N LYS A 324 7.74 18.88 0.47
CA LYS A 324 9.20 18.93 0.62
C LYS A 324 9.62 18.74 2.08
N ARG A 325 10.00 17.51 2.44
CA ARG A 325 10.60 17.17 3.75
C ARG A 325 12.13 17.32 3.73
N GLU A 326 12.72 17.53 4.91
CA GLU A 326 14.17 17.48 5.11
C GLU A 326 14.69 16.07 4.78
N ASN A 327 15.45 15.92 3.70
CA ASN A 327 16.05 14.65 3.28
C ASN A 327 17.44 14.89 2.68
N ASN A 328 18.37 13.97 2.94
CA ASN A 328 19.78 14.11 2.54
C ASN A 328 20.20 13.09 1.46
N LEU A 329 19.26 12.53 0.70
CA LEU A 329 19.50 11.39 -0.19
C LEU A 329 20.64 11.63 -1.21
N LEU A 330 20.73 12.81 -1.81
CA LEU A 330 21.84 13.15 -2.71
C LEU A 330 23.20 13.23 -1.99
N SER A 331 23.23 13.66 -0.72
CA SER A 331 24.47 13.67 0.08
C SER A 331 24.90 12.27 0.48
N ILE A 332 23.95 11.40 0.84
CA ILE A 332 24.22 9.99 1.15
C ILE A 332 24.79 9.26 -0.08
N LEU A 333 24.27 9.55 -1.27
CA LEU A 333 24.81 9.05 -2.53
C LEU A 333 26.21 9.62 -2.83
N ASP A 334 26.44 10.93 -2.61
CA ASP A 334 27.75 11.55 -2.77
C ASP A 334 28.80 10.97 -1.82
N ASP A 335 28.43 10.71 -0.57
CA ASP A 335 29.30 10.13 0.46
C ASP A 335 29.61 8.66 0.17
N ALA A 336 28.61 7.85 -0.20
CA ALA A 336 28.79 6.46 -0.59
C ALA A 336 29.67 6.31 -1.85
N LEU A 337 29.46 7.15 -2.88
CA LEU A 337 30.33 7.19 -4.07
C LEU A 337 31.75 7.69 -3.75
N ALA A 338 31.93 8.42 -2.65
CA ALA A 338 33.23 8.89 -2.15
C ALA A 338 33.89 7.91 -1.15
N GLU A 339 33.46 6.64 -1.12
CA GLU A 339 33.95 5.57 -0.23
C GLU A 339 33.83 5.92 1.27
N LYS A 340 32.83 6.73 1.65
CA LYS A 340 32.49 7.01 3.06
C LYS A 340 31.26 6.21 3.45
N GLU A 341 31.31 5.59 4.63
CA GLU A 341 30.16 4.92 5.23
C GLU A 341 29.23 5.98 5.87
N PRO A 342 27.98 6.17 5.38
CA PRO A 342 27.02 7.10 5.96
C PRO A 342 26.44 6.53 7.27
N ALA A 343 26.02 7.40 8.19
CA ALA A 343 25.48 6.96 9.47
C ALA A 343 24.12 6.22 9.29
N PRO A 344 23.90 5.05 9.92
CA PRO A 344 22.64 4.32 9.80
C PRO A 344 21.40 5.16 10.12
N GLU A 345 21.51 6.05 11.11
CA GLU A 345 20.47 7.00 11.51
C GLU A 345 20.07 7.95 10.37
N GLU A 346 21.03 8.40 9.55
CA GLU A 346 20.83 9.31 8.43
C GLU A 346 20.18 8.61 7.23
N ILE A 347 20.54 7.34 6.99
CA ILE A 347 19.88 6.47 6.00
C ILE A 347 18.41 6.26 6.38
N ILE A 348 18.16 5.77 7.60
CA ILE A 348 16.80 5.50 8.12
C ILE A 348 15.96 6.79 8.08
N THR A 349 16.52 7.90 8.55
CA THR A 349 15.82 9.21 8.53
C THR A 349 15.50 9.67 7.12
N SER A 350 16.45 9.59 6.17
CA SER A 350 16.25 10.08 4.80
C SER A 350 15.25 9.23 4.02
N VAL A 351 15.28 7.90 4.19
CA VAL A 351 14.29 6.99 3.60
C VAL A 351 12.90 7.26 4.17
N PHE A 352 12.77 7.41 5.50
CA PHE A 352 11.48 7.69 6.12
C PHE A 352 10.93 9.08 5.71
N GLN A 353 11.79 10.10 5.61
CA GLN A 353 11.38 11.43 5.15
C GLN A 353 11.00 11.46 3.66
N PHE A 354 11.59 10.60 2.83
CA PHE A 354 11.16 10.40 1.45
C PHE A 354 9.76 9.79 1.37
N TYR A 355 9.46 8.72 2.13
CA TYR A 355 8.09 8.21 2.20
C TYR A 355 7.11 9.25 2.76
N ARG A 356 7.50 10.04 3.77
CA ARG A 356 6.73 11.18 4.31
C ARG A 356 6.65 12.41 3.38
N SER A 357 7.20 12.33 2.16
CA SER A 357 7.08 13.38 1.16
C SER A 357 6.00 13.10 0.11
N LEU A 358 5.48 11.88 0.03
CA LEU A 358 4.51 11.47 -0.98
C LEU A 358 3.08 11.48 -0.42
N GLY A 359 2.10 11.81 -1.27
CA GLY A 359 0.68 11.59 -1.03
C GLY A 359 -0.03 11.06 -2.28
N VAL A 360 -1.15 10.36 -2.09
CA VAL A 360 -2.03 9.85 -3.17
C VAL A 360 -3.48 9.94 -2.70
N ALA A 361 -4.32 10.69 -3.42
CA ALA A 361 -5.73 10.87 -3.06
C ALA A 361 -6.58 9.63 -3.38
N ASP A 362 -6.44 9.06 -4.58
CA ASP A 362 -7.17 7.84 -5.00
C ASP A 362 -6.31 6.96 -5.91
N SER A 363 -6.38 5.64 -5.72
CA SER A 363 -5.77 4.65 -6.60
C SER A 363 -6.67 3.44 -6.70
N ARG A 364 -7.04 3.02 -7.92
CA ARG A 364 -8.01 1.96 -8.23
C ARG A 364 -7.52 1.02 -9.33
N ALA A 365 -7.84 -0.26 -9.16
CA ALA A 365 -7.75 -1.29 -10.19
C ALA A 365 -9.07 -2.08 -10.22
N SER A 366 -9.74 -2.12 -11.38
CA SER A 366 -11.08 -2.69 -11.53
C SER A 366 -11.16 -3.70 -12.68
N GLY A 367 -12.02 -4.70 -12.54
CA GLY A 367 -12.17 -5.78 -13.52
C GLY A 367 -10.93 -6.68 -13.55
N ILE A 368 -10.52 -7.16 -12.37
CA ILE A 368 -9.34 -8.02 -12.22
C ILE A 368 -9.78 -9.48 -12.36
N SER A 369 -9.14 -10.24 -13.23
CA SER A 369 -9.39 -11.70 -13.34
C SER A 369 -8.08 -12.46 -13.54
N LEU A 370 -7.93 -13.57 -12.83
CA LEU A 370 -6.80 -14.51 -12.93
C LEU A 370 -7.35 -15.91 -13.23
N SER A 371 -6.90 -16.51 -14.34
CA SER A 371 -7.24 -17.87 -14.77
C SER A 371 -6.01 -18.76 -14.71
N ILE A 372 -6.10 -19.86 -13.93
CA ILE A 372 -5.00 -20.80 -13.70
C ILE A 372 -5.48 -22.19 -14.14
N PRO A 373 -4.84 -22.81 -15.17
CA PRO A 373 -5.18 -24.16 -15.58
C PRO A 373 -5.00 -25.19 -14.46
N ASN A 374 -5.87 -26.19 -14.41
CA ASN A 374 -5.96 -27.16 -13.33
C ASN A 374 -5.66 -28.60 -13.84
N PRO A 375 -4.38 -29.06 -13.87
CA PRO A 375 -4.00 -30.25 -14.62
C PRO A 375 -4.67 -31.55 -14.13
N GLY A 376 -5.65 -32.03 -14.90
CA GLY A 376 -6.43 -33.24 -14.60
C GLY A 376 -7.90 -32.97 -14.25
N ILE A 377 -8.35 -31.72 -14.25
CA ILE A 377 -9.74 -31.29 -14.12
C ILE A 377 -10.09 -30.46 -15.36
N ASP A 378 -11.31 -30.61 -15.90
CA ASP A 378 -11.75 -29.94 -17.15
C ASP A 378 -12.12 -28.44 -16.98
N GLU A 379 -11.84 -27.85 -15.82
CA GLU A 379 -12.26 -26.50 -15.40
C GLU A 379 -11.11 -25.76 -14.70
N ASP A 380 -10.77 -24.58 -15.20
CA ASP A 380 -9.68 -23.73 -14.70
C ASP A 380 -10.08 -23.07 -13.36
N ILE A 381 -9.08 -22.81 -12.51
CA ILE A 381 -9.28 -22.02 -11.29
C ILE A 381 -9.38 -20.55 -11.70
N SER A 382 -10.57 -19.97 -11.53
CA SER A 382 -10.85 -18.57 -11.83
C SER A 382 -10.99 -17.77 -10.53
N ILE A 383 -10.15 -16.75 -10.37
CA ILE A 383 -10.17 -15.77 -9.28
C ILE A 383 -10.55 -14.43 -9.90
N ASN A 384 -11.69 -13.86 -9.49
CA ASN A 384 -12.20 -12.59 -10.01
C ASN A 384 -12.30 -11.59 -8.87
N ILE A 385 -11.87 -10.35 -9.08
CA ILE A 385 -12.02 -9.24 -8.13
C ILE A 385 -12.57 -8.03 -8.89
N LYS A 386 -13.75 -7.55 -8.48
CA LYS A 386 -14.42 -6.43 -9.13
C LYS A 386 -13.60 -5.15 -9.04
N GLU A 387 -13.09 -4.82 -7.85
CA GLU A 387 -12.25 -3.63 -7.64
C GLU A 387 -11.31 -3.82 -6.44
N ILE A 388 -10.10 -3.27 -6.53
CA ILE A 388 -9.21 -2.99 -5.39
C ILE A 388 -8.93 -1.49 -5.42
N ALA A 389 -8.97 -0.83 -4.27
CA ALA A 389 -8.64 0.59 -4.18
C ALA A 389 -7.87 0.96 -2.91
N MET A 390 -7.29 2.16 -2.94
CA MET A 390 -6.58 2.79 -1.83
C MET A 390 -6.78 4.30 -1.90
N THR A 391 -7.10 4.96 -0.78
CA THR A 391 -7.43 6.40 -0.73
C THR A 391 -6.75 7.15 0.41
N ASP A 392 -6.63 8.47 0.25
CA ASP A 392 -6.12 9.45 1.22
C ASP A 392 -4.80 9.00 1.91
N VAL A 393 -3.85 8.53 1.12
CA VAL A 393 -2.54 8.06 1.60
C VAL A 393 -1.61 9.26 1.74
N SER A 394 -1.01 9.42 2.91
CA SER A 394 -0.15 10.58 3.20
C SER A 394 0.90 10.29 4.27
N SER A 395 1.69 11.32 4.62
CA SER A 395 2.59 11.28 5.79
C SER A 395 1.87 11.29 7.15
N GLU A 396 0.54 11.44 7.16
CA GLU A 396 -0.30 11.56 8.37
C GLU A 396 -1.21 10.35 8.58
N GLY A 397 -1.55 9.62 7.52
CA GLY A 397 -2.41 8.44 7.61
C GLY A 397 -2.71 7.77 6.28
N LEU A 398 -3.70 6.89 6.31
CA LEU A 398 -4.32 6.21 5.17
C LEU A 398 -5.84 6.16 5.39
N GLY A 399 -6.62 6.66 4.41
CA GLY A 399 -8.08 6.71 4.50
C GLY A 399 -8.72 5.33 4.37
N GLU A 400 -8.45 4.62 3.28
CA GLU A 400 -8.97 3.27 3.06
C GLU A 400 -8.04 2.43 2.16
N MET A 401 -8.00 1.13 2.40
CA MET A 401 -7.60 0.07 1.45
C MET A 401 -8.75 -0.93 1.37
N MET A 402 -9.32 -1.10 0.18
CA MET A 402 -10.56 -1.86 -0.04
C MET A 402 -10.40 -2.94 -1.12
N ILE A 403 -11.12 -4.05 -0.95
CA ILE A 403 -11.32 -5.11 -1.94
C ILE A 403 -12.84 -5.31 -2.10
N VAL A 404 -13.32 -5.27 -3.34
CA VAL A 404 -14.75 -5.37 -3.68
C VAL A 404 -14.98 -6.59 -4.56
N GLY A 405 -15.98 -7.40 -4.23
CA GLY A 405 -16.48 -8.48 -5.08
C GLY A 405 -15.39 -9.46 -5.51
N LEU A 406 -14.77 -10.13 -4.55
CA LEU A 406 -13.95 -11.32 -4.81
C LEU A 406 -14.88 -12.52 -5.01
N ASP A 407 -14.74 -13.22 -6.14
CA ASP A 407 -15.50 -14.42 -6.48
C ASP A 407 -14.57 -15.52 -7.02
N THR A 408 -14.54 -16.64 -6.31
CA THR A 408 -13.69 -17.81 -6.56
C THR A 408 -14.56 -19.07 -6.47
N PRO A 409 -15.40 -19.35 -7.48
CA PRO A 409 -16.49 -20.32 -7.38
C PRO A 409 -16.03 -21.79 -7.44
N ALA A 410 -14.83 -22.05 -7.95
CA ALA A 410 -14.25 -23.39 -8.07
C ALA A 410 -12.77 -23.37 -7.65
N LEU A 411 -12.49 -23.93 -6.48
CA LEU A 411 -11.15 -24.22 -5.98
C LEU A 411 -10.91 -25.75 -5.94
N PRO A 412 -9.65 -26.20 -5.78
CA PRO A 412 -9.33 -27.61 -5.56
C PRO A 412 -10.20 -28.26 -4.48
N GLU A 413 -10.44 -29.56 -4.64
CA GLU A 413 -11.27 -30.39 -3.75
C GLU A 413 -12.76 -29.96 -3.65
N GLY A 414 -13.19 -28.98 -4.43
CA GLY A 414 -14.59 -28.49 -4.46
C GLY A 414 -14.89 -27.40 -3.44
N ALA A 415 -13.85 -26.71 -2.95
CA ALA A 415 -14.02 -25.51 -2.14
C ALA A 415 -14.46 -24.31 -2.99
N SER A 416 -15.00 -23.28 -2.33
CA SER A 416 -15.30 -21.97 -2.95
C SER A 416 -15.20 -20.84 -1.94
N VAL A 417 -14.89 -19.63 -2.43
CA VAL A 417 -14.79 -18.40 -1.64
C VAL A 417 -15.45 -17.26 -2.39
N LYS A 418 -16.29 -16.49 -1.69
CA LYS A 418 -16.85 -15.22 -2.15
C LYS A 418 -16.76 -14.18 -1.04
N LEU A 419 -16.58 -12.91 -1.41
CA LEU A 419 -16.54 -11.76 -0.50
C LEU A 419 -17.12 -10.53 -1.23
N ASP A 420 -18.14 -9.87 -0.68
CA ASP A 420 -18.75 -8.69 -1.31
C ASP A 420 -17.91 -7.43 -1.09
N TRP A 421 -17.38 -7.24 0.13
CA TRP A 421 -16.53 -6.09 0.51
C TRP A 421 -15.61 -6.45 1.67
N ALA A 422 -14.36 -5.98 1.62
CA ALA A 422 -13.53 -5.83 2.83
C ALA A 422 -12.67 -4.58 2.73
N ALA A 423 -12.46 -3.90 3.85
CA ALA A 423 -11.66 -2.69 3.95
C ALA A 423 -10.83 -2.65 5.24
N ILE A 424 -9.69 -1.95 5.19
CA ILE A 424 -8.93 -1.49 6.35
C ILE A 424 -8.65 -0.01 6.12
N GLY A 425 -9.01 0.85 7.07
CA GLY A 425 -9.05 2.31 6.86
C GLY A 425 -8.94 3.12 8.14
N ASP A 426 -9.27 4.41 8.07
CA ASP A 426 -9.19 5.41 9.14
C ASP A 426 -7.87 5.30 9.95
N ILE A 427 -6.74 5.06 9.28
CA ILE A 427 -5.44 4.84 9.94
C ILE A 427 -4.74 6.18 10.12
N GLU A 428 -4.91 6.83 11.27
CA GLU A 428 -4.12 8.01 11.63
C GLU A 428 -2.78 7.58 12.25
N PHE A 429 -1.65 7.95 11.65
CA PHE A 429 -0.33 7.48 12.08
C PHE A 429 0.17 8.16 13.38
N ALA A 430 1.13 7.52 14.04
CA ALA A 430 1.84 8.07 15.19
C ALA A 430 2.70 9.30 14.82
N ASP A 431 2.77 10.27 15.72
CA ASP A 431 3.51 11.52 15.49
C ASP A 431 5.01 11.27 15.24
N TYR A 432 5.54 11.82 14.14
CA TYR A 432 6.93 11.62 13.75
C TYR A 432 7.97 12.10 14.79
N THR A 433 7.67 13.14 15.58
CA THR A 433 8.64 13.67 16.55
C THR A 433 8.87 12.71 17.74
N PRO A 434 7.84 12.20 18.44
CA PRO A 434 7.97 11.06 19.36
C PRO A 434 8.59 9.82 18.71
N MET A 435 8.13 9.43 17.53
CA MET A 435 8.61 8.24 16.81
C MET A 435 10.12 8.29 16.57
N ARG A 436 10.64 9.39 16.01
CA ARG A 436 12.07 9.61 15.76
C ARG A 436 12.90 9.56 17.05
N ALA A 437 12.37 10.10 18.15
CA ALA A 437 13.05 10.04 19.45
C ALA A 437 13.13 8.59 19.97
N MET A 438 12.07 7.79 19.81
CA MET A 438 12.09 6.37 20.19
C MET A 438 13.01 5.53 19.30
N ILE A 439 13.07 5.79 17.99
CA ILE A 439 14.04 5.14 17.07
C ILE A 439 15.47 5.38 17.57
N ALA A 440 15.83 6.63 17.89
CA ALA A 440 17.16 6.96 18.42
C ALA A 440 17.45 6.30 19.78
N THR A 441 16.44 6.12 20.64
CA THR A 441 16.57 5.37 21.90
C THR A 441 16.84 3.89 21.64
N LEU A 442 16.05 3.23 20.79
CA LEU A 442 16.17 1.80 20.47
C LEU A 442 17.47 1.47 19.71
N MET A 443 18.02 2.42 18.93
CA MET A 443 19.34 2.25 18.30
C MET A 443 20.50 2.38 19.31
N ALA A 444 20.33 3.15 20.39
CA ALA A 444 21.32 3.28 21.44
C ALA A 444 21.23 2.16 22.51
N ASP A 445 20.04 1.62 22.74
CA ASP A 445 19.73 0.54 23.67
C ASP A 445 18.62 -0.37 23.10
N PRO A 446 18.97 -1.43 22.34
CA PRO A 446 17.99 -2.35 21.76
C PRO A 446 17.10 -3.07 22.78
N ASP A 447 17.63 -3.30 23.99
CA ASP A 447 16.93 -4.01 25.07
C ASP A 447 15.92 -3.09 25.81
N TYR A 448 15.93 -1.78 25.51
CA TYR A 448 15.00 -0.80 26.09
C TYR A 448 13.54 -1.19 25.87
N GLY A 449 13.22 -1.71 24.68
CA GLY A 449 11.85 -2.06 24.29
C GLY A 449 11.25 -3.23 25.05
N GLU A 450 12.06 -4.21 25.49
CA GLU A 450 11.59 -5.31 26.34
C GLU A 450 11.15 -4.82 27.73
N ASN A 451 11.75 -3.71 28.19
CA ASN A 451 11.56 -3.17 29.53
C ASN A 451 10.54 -2.02 29.58
N HIS A 452 10.24 -1.36 28.45
CA HIS A 452 9.34 -0.20 28.36
C HIS A 452 8.28 -0.33 27.23
N PRO A 453 7.54 -1.46 27.13
CA PRO A 453 6.65 -1.72 25.99
C PRO A 453 5.54 -0.66 25.81
N ILE A 454 5.05 -0.08 26.91
CA ILE A 454 4.04 1.01 26.88
C ILE A 454 4.61 2.29 26.23
N GLU A 455 5.89 2.60 26.40
CA GLU A 455 6.51 3.77 25.77
C GLU A 455 6.76 3.56 24.28
N VAL A 456 7.23 2.36 23.90
CA VAL A 456 7.39 1.97 22.50
C VAL A 456 6.04 1.99 21.79
N ALA A 457 5.00 1.40 22.39
CA ALA A 457 3.64 1.44 21.84
C ALA A 457 3.14 2.89 21.64
N ARG A 458 3.39 3.80 22.61
CA ARG A 458 3.02 5.22 22.51
C ARG A 458 3.72 5.95 21.36
N ALA A 459 4.88 5.48 20.92
CA ALA A 459 5.68 6.13 19.87
C ALA A 459 5.42 5.59 18.45
N PHE A 460 4.82 4.40 18.31
CA PHE A 460 4.65 3.72 17.01
C PHE A 460 3.22 3.29 16.67
N MET A 461 2.31 3.08 17.64
CA MET A 461 0.96 2.64 17.30
C MET A 461 0.12 3.77 16.67
N PRO A 462 -0.69 3.47 15.63
CA PRO A 462 -1.66 4.42 15.08
C PRO A 462 -2.58 5.03 16.15
N ARG A 463 -2.98 6.29 15.94
CA ARG A 463 -3.95 7.01 16.76
C ARG A 463 -5.39 6.60 16.42
N SER A 464 -5.63 6.02 15.25
CA SER A 464 -6.86 5.31 14.89
C SER A 464 -6.62 4.17 13.91
N MET A 465 -7.59 3.26 13.79
CA MET A 465 -7.67 2.22 12.76
C MET A 465 -9.10 1.67 12.66
N ALA A 466 -9.55 1.39 11.45
CA ALA A 466 -10.80 0.71 11.13
C ALA A 466 -10.56 -0.59 10.35
N TYR A 467 -11.47 -1.56 10.46
CA TYR A 467 -11.68 -2.59 9.45
C TYR A 467 -13.17 -2.85 9.23
N GLU A 468 -13.51 -3.30 8.02
CA GLU A 468 -14.84 -3.81 7.65
C GLU A 468 -14.72 -5.07 6.78
N VAL A 469 -15.66 -6.00 6.94
CA VAL A 469 -15.87 -7.18 6.08
C VAL A 469 -17.38 -7.39 5.92
N GLU A 470 -17.88 -7.46 4.69
CA GLU A 470 -19.28 -7.77 4.37
C GLU A 470 -19.38 -8.91 3.34
N GLY A 471 -20.29 -9.85 3.58
CA GLY A 471 -20.64 -10.90 2.62
C GLY A 471 -19.53 -11.91 2.33
N LEU A 472 -18.65 -12.22 3.29
CA LEU A 472 -17.71 -13.34 3.17
C LEU A 472 -18.47 -14.66 3.28
N ASP A 473 -18.27 -15.55 2.32
CA ASP A 473 -18.87 -16.88 2.23
C ASP A 473 -17.78 -17.88 1.80
N VAL A 474 -17.40 -18.76 2.72
CA VAL A 474 -16.34 -19.76 2.53
C VAL A 474 -16.93 -21.15 2.70
N ASN A 475 -16.85 -21.96 1.66
CA ASN A 475 -17.29 -23.36 1.69
C ASN A 475 -16.11 -24.29 1.46
N VAL A 476 -15.79 -25.13 2.45
CA VAL A 476 -14.77 -26.18 2.36
C VAL A 476 -15.47 -27.52 2.66
N PRO A 477 -15.59 -28.46 1.71
CA PRO A 477 -16.49 -29.61 1.84
C PRO A 477 -16.37 -30.45 3.11
N ASP A 478 -15.16 -30.62 3.65
CA ASP A 478 -14.91 -31.39 4.88
C ASP A 478 -15.06 -30.58 6.19
N LEU A 479 -15.01 -29.25 6.13
CA LEU A 479 -15.16 -28.35 7.30
C LEU A 479 -16.55 -27.71 7.39
N GLY A 480 -17.28 -27.65 6.27
CA GLY A 480 -18.57 -27.00 6.12
C GLY A 480 -18.48 -25.59 5.51
N ARG A 481 -19.57 -24.85 5.64
CA ARG A 481 -19.72 -23.47 5.14
C ARG A 481 -19.72 -22.49 6.31
N THR A 482 -18.91 -21.44 6.18
CA THR A 482 -18.79 -20.33 7.13
C THR A 482 -19.15 -19.02 6.43
N VAL A 483 -19.93 -18.17 7.08
CA VAL A 483 -20.40 -16.89 6.51
C VAL A 483 -20.18 -15.76 7.53
N ILE A 484 -19.72 -14.60 7.05
CA ILE A 484 -19.76 -13.33 7.79
C ILE A 484 -20.75 -12.44 7.05
N GLY A 485 -21.90 -12.16 7.68
CA GLY A 485 -22.85 -11.17 7.17
C GLY A 485 -22.21 -9.79 7.09
N LYS A 486 -21.86 -9.23 8.25
CA LYS A 486 -20.96 -8.08 8.39
C LYS A 486 -20.10 -8.17 9.66
N ALA A 487 -18.87 -7.72 9.60
CA ALA A 487 -17.98 -7.48 10.73
C ALA A 487 -17.31 -6.11 10.57
N GLU A 488 -17.43 -5.22 11.56
CA GLU A 488 -16.81 -3.89 11.56
C GLU A 488 -16.17 -3.57 12.91
N MET A 489 -14.99 -2.96 12.90
CA MET A 489 -14.32 -2.45 14.11
C MET A 489 -13.72 -1.09 13.82
N ASN A 490 -13.95 -0.11 14.71
CA ASN A 490 -13.30 1.20 14.68
C ASN A 490 -12.67 1.48 16.04
N ILE A 491 -11.36 1.75 16.08
CA ILE A 491 -10.63 2.12 17.30
C ILE A 491 -9.94 3.46 17.12
N SER A 492 -9.92 4.27 18.19
CA SER A 492 -9.10 5.49 18.22
C SER A 492 -8.69 5.89 19.63
N THR A 493 -7.66 6.72 19.73
CA THR A 493 -7.13 7.23 21.00
C THR A 493 -6.81 8.72 20.95
N THR A 494 -7.31 9.45 21.96
CA THR A 494 -6.85 10.80 22.30
C THR A 494 -5.69 10.78 23.31
N VAL A 495 -5.36 9.59 23.84
CA VAL A 495 -4.38 9.37 24.91
C VAL A 495 -3.59 8.07 24.66
N PRO A 496 -2.62 8.08 23.73
CA PRO A 496 -1.85 6.87 23.41
C PRO A 496 -1.08 6.33 24.63
N PRO A 497 -0.91 5.00 24.76
CA PRO A 497 -1.20 3.99 23.74
C PRO A 497 -2.60 3.35 23.80
N ILE A 498 -3.41 3.53 24.87
CA ILE A 498 -4.68 2.79 25.00
C ILE A 498 -5.80 3.47 24.18
N PRO A 499 -6.60 2.72 23.40
CA PRO A 499 -7.82 3.23 22.78
C PRO A 499 -8.77 3.89 23.78
N THR A 500 -9.12 5.16 23.53
CA THR A 500 -10.14 5.90 24.29
C THR A 500 -11.51 5.84 23.61
N SER A 501 -11.59 5.30 22.39
CA SER A 501 -12.81 4.92 21.69
C SER A 501 -12.65 3.53 21.08
N PHE A 502 -13.64 2.67 21.29
CA PHE A 502 -13.70 1.32 20.76
C PHE A 502 -15.14 1.00 20.31
N TYR A 503 -15.28 0.74 19.02
CA TYR A 503 -16.50 0.23 18.41
C TYR A 503 -16.20 -1.10 17.74
N LEU A 504 -17.03 -2.11 18.01
CA LEU A 504 -17.02 -3.41 17.33
C LEU A 504 -18.48 -3.80 17.07
N LYS A 505 -18.78 -4.31 15.89
CA LYS A 505 -20.07 -4.94 15.59
C LYS A 505 -19.88 -6.09 14.61
N ASN A 506 -20.35 -7.28 15.00
CA ASN A 506 -20.45 -8.44 14.13
C ASN A 506 -21.94 -8.81 13.98
N ASP A 507 -22.36 -9.14 12.77
CA ASP A 507 -23.77 -9.32 12.42
C ASP A 507 -23.95 -10.51 11.47
N GLY A 508 -24.63 -11.56 11.93
CA GLY A 508 -24.89 -12.74 11.11
C GLY A 508 -23.64 -13.57 10.81
N ILE A 509 -22.80 -13.80 11.81
CA ILE A 509 -21.68 -14.73 11.73
C ILE A 509 -22.22 -16.16 11.86
N GLU A 510 -22.08 -16.98 10.81
CA GLU A 510 -22.56 -18.37 10.77
C GLU A 510 -21.40 -19.35 10.58
N PHE A 511 -21.28 -20.34 11.47
CA PHE A 511 -20.27 -21.41 11.37
C PHE A 511 -20.81 -22.73 11.97
N PRO A 512 -20.36 -23.90 11.48
CA PRO A 512 -20.80 -25.18 12.01
C PRO A 512 -20.16 -25.46 13.37
N VAL A 513 -20.88 -26.12 14.28
CA VAL A 513 -20.38 -26.49 15.63
C VAL A 513 -19.18 -27.47 15.55
N SER A 514 -19.02 -28.16 14.42
CA SER A 514 -17.84 -29.00 14.12
C SER A 514 -16.54 -28.22 13.90
N ALA A 515 -16.58 -26.91 13.63
CA ALA A 515 -15.39 -26.06 13.42
C ALA A 515 -14.85 -25.42 14.70
N ILE A 516 -15.49 -25.65 15.86
CA ILE A 516 -15.07 -25.09 17.15
C ILE A 516 -13.95 -25.95 17.74
N GLU A 517 -12.78 -25.35 17.99
CA GLU A 517 -11.63 -26.05 18.59
C GLU A 517 -11.85 -26.41 20.07
N ASP A 518 -12.57 -25.56 20.80
CA ASP A 518 -12.94 -25.82 22.19
C ASP A 518 -14.01 -26.92 22.28
N LYS A 519 -13.60 -28.05 22.84
CA LYS A 519 -14.45 -29.25 22.94
C LYS A 519 -15.55 -29.11 24.00
N GLU A 520 -15.34 -28.33 25.05
CA GLU A 520 -16.37 -28.11 26.07
C GLU A 520 -17.47 -27.21 25.48
N ALA A 521 -17.10 -26.15 24.76
CA ALA A 521 -18.05 -25.35 23.99
C ALA A 521 -18.77 -26.17 22.90
N GLN A 522 -18.04 -27.00 22.15
CA GLN A 522 -18.61 -27.89 21.13
C GLN A 522 -19.62 -28.89 21.72
N GLU A 523 -19.28 -29.55 22.84
CA GLU A 523 -20.17 -30.49 23.53
C GLU A 523 -21.42 -29.77 24.09
N ILE A 524 -21.27 -28.60 24.70
CA ILE A 524 -22.39 -27.78 25.21
C ILE A 524 -23.33 -27.35 24.07
N LEU A 525 -22.81 -26.83 22.96
CA LEU A 525 -23.63 -26.39 21.83
C LEU A 525 -24.34 -27.57 21.14
N SER A 526 -23.66 -28.72 21.03
CA SER A 526 -24.26 -29.97 20.55
C SER A 526 -25.39 -30.46 21.46
N VAL A 527 -25.20 -30.37 22.78
CA VAL A 527 -26.22 -30.66 23.82
C VAL A 527 -27.43 -29.73 23.73
N LEU A 528 -27.23 -28.46 23.37
CA LEU A 528 -28.30 -27.50 23.09
C LEU A 528 -28.99 -27.73 21.74
N GLY A 529 -28.65 -28.80 21.01
CA GLY A 529 -29.26 -29.18 19.74
C GLY A 529 -28.88 -28.24 18.58
N LEU A 530 -27.70 -27.63 18.64
CA LEU A 530 -27.20 -26.73 17.61
C LEU A 530 -26.20 -27.49 16.72
N GLU A 531 -26.51 -27.58 15.42
CA GLU A 531 -25.58 -28.09 14.39
C GLU A 531 -24.66 -26.96 13.88
N LYS A 532 -25.13 -25.71 13.98
CA LYS A 532 -24.41 -24.48 13.64
C LYS A 532 -24.67 -23.39 14.67
N VAL A 533 -23.72 -22.47 14.80
CA VAL A 533 -23.88 -21.22 15.54
C VAL A 533 -24.28 -20.12 14.55
N VAL A 534 -25.21 -19.27 14.93
CA VAL A 534 -25.44 -17.96 14.31
C VAL A 534 -25.29 -16.91 15.40
N TRP A 535 -24.34 -16.01 15.23
CA TRP A 535 -23.83 -15.08 16.25
C TRP A 535 -23.82 -13.65 15.72
N SER A 536 -24.22 -12.70 16.58
CA SER A 536 -23.98 -11.27 16.41
C SER A 536 -23.52 -10.67 17.74
N ASP A 537 -22.68 -9.63 17.71
CA ASP A 537 -22.31 -8.85 18.88
C ASP A 537 -22.16 -7.36 18.54
N GLU A 538 -22.19 -6.51 19.58
CA GLU A 538 -21.88 -5.08 19.44
C GLU A 538 -21.29 -4.54 20.74
N THR A 539 -20.08 -3.99 20.64
CA THR A 539 -19.40 -3.29 21.74
C THR A 539 -19.22 -1.81 21.38
N ARG A 540 -19.59 -0.93 22.32
CA ARG A 540 -19.46 0.52 22.23
C ARG A 540 -18.88 1.07 23.53
N LEU A 541 -17.62 1.49 23.50
CA LEU A 541 -16.94 2.11 24.63
C LEU A 541 -16.27 3.41 24.20
N TYR A 542 -16.46 4.48 24.96
CA TYR A 542 -15.70 5.73 24.79
C TYR A 542 -15.40 6.44 26.10
N TRP A 543 -14.31 7.19 26.14
CA TRP A 543 -13.94 8.11 27.21
C TRP A 543 -13.72 9.52 26.67
N ASP A 544 -14.28 10.52 27.34
CA ASP A 544 -14.18 11.93 26.97
C ASP A 544 -13.26 12.70 27.94
N GLU A 545 -12.20 13.31 27.40
CA GLU A 545 -11.19 14.02 28.20
C GLU A 545 -11.70 15.32 28.85
N ALA A 546 -12.72 15.95 28.29
CA ALA A 546 -13.25 17.22 28.77
C ALA A 546 -14.19 17.07 29.98
N THR A 547 -14.89 15.94 30.07
CA THR A 547 -15.85 15.59 31.12
C THR A 547 -15.32 14.56 32.11
N LEU A 548 -14.29 13.79 31.72
CA LEU A 548 -13.76 12.64 32.45
C LEU A 548 -14.82 11.53 32.66
N GLU A 549 -15.75 11.38 31.72
CA GLU A 549 -16.72 10.28 31.71
C GLU A 549 -16.23 9.13 30.82
N LEU A 550 -16.34 7.89 31.31
CA LEU A 550 -16.16 6.65 30.56
C LEU A 550 -17.53 5.98 30.43
N HIS A 551 -17.95 5.74 29.19
CA HIS A 551 -19.22 5.10 28.86
C HIS A 551 -18.94 3.78 28.15
N LEU A 552 -19.41 2.67 28.73
CA LEU A 552 -19.76 1.48 27.97
C LEU A 552 -21.23 1.64 27.59
N GLU A 553 -21.51 2.24 26.42
CA GLU A 553 -22.89 2.42 25.94
C GLU A 553 -23.56 1.06 25.73
N ARG A 554 -22.80 0.09 25.21
CA ARG A 554 -23.28 -1.24 24.85
C ARG A 554 -22.16 -2.28 24.90
N LEU A 555 -22.46 -3.45 25.45
CA LEU A 555 -21.80 -4.72 25.22
C LEU A 555 -22.91 -5.74 25.02
N MET A 556 -23.20 -6.09 23.77
CA MET A 556 -24.32 -6.94 23.37
C MET A 556 -23.77 -8.21 22.72
N LEU A 557 -24.32 -9.36 23.08
CA LEU A 557 -24.00 -10.67 22.52
C LEU A 557 -25.32 -11.41 22.25
N ASP A 558 -25.55 -11.84 21.02
CA ASP A 558 -26.74 -12.56 20.58
C ASP A 558 -26.35 -13.87 19.88
N ILE A 559 -26.93 -14.98 20.32
CA ILE A 559 -26.70 -16.31 19.73
C ILE A 559 -28.05 -16.99 19.51
N GLN A 560 -28.35 -17.33 18.26
CA GLN A 560 -29.64 -17.90 17.88
C GLN A 560 -29.90 -19.27 18.55
N GLY A 561 -31.09 -19.47 19.11
CA GLY A 561 -31.43 -20.68 19.86
C GLY A 561 -30.77 -20.80 21.24
N VAL A 562 -30.18 -19.71 21.72
CA VAL A 562 -29.55 -19.55 23.04
C VAL A 562 -30.14 -18.31 23.72
N GLY A 563 -29.89 -17.11 23.19
CA GLY A 563 -30.42 -15.84 23.71
C GLY A 563 -29.48 -14.64 23.49
N ARG A 564 -29.98 -13.45 23.90
CA ARG A 564 -29.25 -12.17 23.82
C ARG A 564 -28.92 -11.62 25.21
N ALA A 565 -27.65 -11.47 25.53
CA ALA A 565 -27.16 -10.65 26.63
C ALA A 565 -26.84 -9.23 26.17
N GLU A 566 -27.10 -8.23 27.00
CA GLU A 566 -26.78 -6.83 26.73
C GLU A 566 -26.45 -6.08 28.03
N MET A 567 -25.26 -5.47 28.10
CA MET A 567 -24.77 -4.71 29.24
C MET A 567 -24.45 -3.26 28.85
N SER A 568 -24.63 -2.33 29.77
CA SER A 568 -24.12 -0.96 29.69
C SER A 568 -23.66 -0.49 31.07
N ALA A 569 -22.68 0.41 31.12
CA ALA A 569 -22.12 0.94 32.37
C ALA A 569 -21.52 2.33 32.16
N ARG A 570 -21.61 3.21 33.18
CA ARG A 570 -21.08 4.57 33.11
C ARG A 570 -20.27 4.92 34.36
N PHE A 571 -19.13 5.57 34.13
CA PHE A 571 -18.22 6.03 35.18
C PHE A 571 -17.87 7.50 34.96
N ALA A 572 -17.77 8.28 36.04
CA ALA A 572 -17.39 9.68 36.03
C ALA A 572 -16.09 9.92 36.81
N ASN A 573 -15.40 11.03 36.54
CA ASN A 573 -14.10 11.36 37.12
C ASN A 573 -13.02 10.29 36.83
N VAL A 574 -13.07 9.65 35.66
CA VAL A 574 -12.06 8.70 35.18
C VAL A 574 -10.85 9.48 34.64
N PRO A 575 -9.67 9.45 35.29
CA PRO A 575 -8.56 10.33 34.92
C PRO A 575 -7.75 9.82 33.72
N LYS A 576 -7.22 10.75 32.91
CA LYS A 576 -6.33 10.50 31.75
C LYS A 576 -5.24 9.44 32.00
N ALA A 577 -4.64 9.47 33.20
CA ALA A 577 -3.59 8.55 33.63
C ALA A 577 -3.97 7.05 33.55
N LEU A 578 -5.26 6.70 33.54
CA LEU A 578 -5.70 5.32 33.33
C LEU A 578 -5.37 4.78 31.93
N PHE A 579 -5.31 5.67 30.93
CA PHE A 579 -5.02 5.35 29.52
C PHE A 579 -3.56 5.67 29.16
N GLU A 580 -3.02 6.76 29.73
CA GLU A 580 -1.67 7.26 29.46
C GLU A 580 -0.56 6.43 30.12
N ASP A 581 -0.78 5.97 31.35
CA ASP A 581 0.19 5.28 32.21
C ASP A 581 -0.54 4.23 33.08
N PRO A 582 -1.09 3.16 32.48
CA PRO A 582 -1.95 2.19 33.17
C PRO A 582 -1.23 1.49 34.33
N GLU A 583 0.06 1.16 34.14
CA GLU A 583 0.85 0.39 35.11
C GLU A 583 1.42 1.24 36.24
N GLY A 584 1.74 2.52 35.99
CA GLY A 584 2.21 3.46 37.00
C GLY A 584 1.04 4.20 37.69
N GLN A 585 0.73 5.40 37.21
CA GLN A 585 -0.26 6.29 37.81
C GLN A 585 -1.71 5.79 37.65
N GLY A 586 -2.00 5.00 36.61
CA GLY A 586 -3.31 4.46 36.27
C GLY A 586 -3.92 3.62 37.38
N GLN A 587 -3.12 2.82 38.10
CA GLN A 587 -3.57 2.04 39.26
C GLN A 587 -4.18 2.93 40.36
N MET A 588 -3.57 4.10 40.61
CA MET A 588 -4.08 5.07 41.58
C MET A 588 -5.22 5.92 41.00
N ALA A 589 -5.21 6.18 39.70
CA ALA A 589 -6.26 6.90 38.99
C ALA A 589 -7.60 6.13 38.98
N ALA A 590 -7.56 4.80 38.84
CA ALA A 590 -8.75 3.95 38.91
C ALA A 590 -9.50 4.09 40.26
N ILE A 591 -8.80 4.36 41.37
CA ILE A 591 -9.43 4.45 42.71
C ILE A 591 -10.30 5.70 42.86
N VAL A 592 -10.00 6.80 42.15
CA VAL A 592 -10.76 8.07 42.24
C VAL A 592 -11.95 8.16 41.30
N ALA A 593 -12.07 7.24 40.33
CA ALA A 593 -13.24 7.11 39.48
C ALA A 593 -14.51 6.81 40.29
N GLN A 594 -15.66 7.15 39.72
CA GLN A 594 -16.98 7.04 40.36
C GLN A 594 -17.92 6.26 39.46
N PHE A 595 -18.49 5.17 39.97
CA PHE A 595 -19.56 4.42 39.32
C PHE A 595 -20.84 5.26 39.29
N VAL A 596 -21.45 5.44 38.13
CA VAL A 596 -22.70 6.23 37.97
C VAL A 596 -23.90 5.30 37.89
N ASP A 597 -23.88 4.34 36.96
CA ASP A 597 -24.94 3.33 36.76
C ASP A 597 -24.46 2.17 35.90
N ALA A 598 -25.22 1.06 35.94
CA ALA A 598 -25.10 -0.04 35.00
C ALA A 598 -26.45 -0.75 34.80
N SER A 599 -26.61 -1.37 33.63
CA SER A 599 -27.72 -2.26 33.29
C SER A 599 -27.18 -3.53 32.67
N LEU A 600 -27.77 -4.68 33.01
CA LEU A 600 -27.58 -5.96 32.35
C LEU A 600 -28.96 -6.54 32.03
N VAL A 601 -29.17 -6.95 30.78
CA VAL A 601 -30.40 -7.58 30.31
C VAL A 601 -30.02 -8.87 29.60
N PHE A 602 -30.58 -10.00 30.03
CA PHE A 602 -30.54 -11.25 29.29
C PHE A 602 -31.94 -11.57 28.76
N ASN A 603 -32.04 -11.96 27.50
CA ASN A 603 -33.26 -12.42 26.84
C ASN A 603 -33.03 -13.88 26.40
N ASP A 604 -33.86 -14.80 26.85
CA ASP A 604 -33.74 -16.23 26.55
C ASP A 604 -34.32 -16.56 25.17
N ASP A 605 -33.57 -17.28 24.33
CA ASP A 605 -34.06 -17.90 23.08
C ASP A 605 -33.98 -19.44 23.19
N GLY A 606 -34.27 -19.96 24.39
CA GLY A 606 -34.36 -21.39 24.69
C GLY A 606 -33.20 -21.98 25.48
N LEU A 607 -32.11 -21.25 25.76
CA LEU A 607 -31.00 -21.74 26.59
C LEU A 607 -31.49 -22.28 27.93
N THR A 608 -32.29 -21.49 28.66
CA THR A 608 -32.78 -21.85 29.99
C THR A 608 -33.70 -23.07 29.95
N ALA A 609 -34.53 -23.20 28.92
CA ALA A 609 -35.39 -24.37 28.75
C ALA A 609 -34.58 -25.64 28.47
N LYS A 610 -33.66 -25.60 27.50
CA LYS A 610 -32.82 -26.73 27.10
C LYS A 610 -31.87 -27.17 28.22
N GLY A 611 -31.13 -26.23 28.81
CA GLY A 611 -30.13 -26.51 29.85
C GLY A 611 -30.75 -27.09 31.13
N VAL A 612 -31.90 -26.57 31.56
CA VAL A 612 -32.64 -27.12 32.70
C VAL A 612 -33.13 -28.55 32.42
N ALA A 613 -33.68 -28.82 31.23
CA ALA A 613 -34.11 -30.16 30.86
C ALA A 613 -32.93 -31.15 30.82
N HIS A 614 -31.81 -30.75 30.19
CA HIS A 614 -30.64 -31.61 30.05
C HIS A 614 -29.97 -31.96 31.39
N ILE A 615 -29.73 -30.97 32.26
CA ILE A 615 -29.09 -31.24 33.56
C ILE A 615 -30.04 -32.02 34.48
N ALA A 616 -31.35 -31.75 34.43
CA ALA A 616 -32.34 -32.56 35.17
C ALA A 616 -32.36 -34.03 34.69
N GLU A 617 -32.20 -34.29 33.39
CA GLU A 617 -32.04 -35.64 32.84
C GLU A 617 -30.73 -36.31 33.30
N GLN A 618 -29.59 -35.60 33.25
CA GLN A 618 -28.30 -36.12 33.75
C GLN A 618 -28.35 -36.51 35.23
N GLU A 619 -28.93 -35.65 36.09
CA GLU A 619 -29.08 -35.88 37.53
C GLU A 619 -30.23 -36.85 37.87
N GLY A 620 -31.04 -37.27 36.88
CA GLY A 620 -32.16 -38.19 37.06
C GLY A 620 -33.32 -37.63 37.89
N ILE A 621 -33.49 -36.30 37.93
CA ILE A 621 -34.50 -35.59 38.72
C ILE A 621 -35.55 -34.90 37.83
N PRO A 622 -36.79 -34.68 38.30
CA PRO A 622 -37.77 -33.92 37.54
C PRO A 622 -37.34 -32.46 37.38
N GLU A 623 -37.56 -31.87 36.19
CA GLU A 623 -37.23 -30.47 35.90
C GLU A 623 -37.74 -29.48 36.96
N ASN A 624 -38.95 -29.66 37.49
CA ASN A 624 -39.49 -28.74 38.49
C ASN A 624 -38.69 -28.76 39.79
N VAL A 625 -38.14 -29.93 40.17
CA VAL A 625 -37.27 -30.09 41.34
C VAL A 625 -35.92 -29.43 41.06
N PHE A 626 -35.39 -29.53 39.84
CA PHE A 626 -34.16 -28.83 39.47
C PHE A 626 -34.35 -27.30 39.42
N ARG A 627 -35.47 -26.80 38.88
CA ARG A 627 -35.84 -25.37 38.91
C ARG A 627 -35.97 -24.85 40.35
N GLU A 628 -36.58 -25.62 41.25
CA GLU A 628 -36.64 -25.30 42.69
C GLU A 628 -35.24 -25.29 43.34
N ALA A 629 -34.37 -26.23 42.98
CA ALA A 629 -32.98 -26.27 43.44
C ALA A 629 -32.15 -25.07 42.95
N LEU A 630 -32.32 -24.65 41.70
CA LEU A 630 -31.67 -23.45 41.13
C LEU A 630 -32.11 -22.16 41.83
N VAL A 631 -33.39 -22.01 42.19
CA VAL A 631 -33.87 -20.88 43.00
C VAL A 631 -33.20 -20.89 44.38
N ALA A 632 -33.13 -22.05 45.04
CA ALA A 632 -32.47 -22.19 46.33
C ALA A 632 -30.95 -21.92 46.25
N GLN A 633 -30.30 -22.33 45.14
CA GLN A 633 -28.88 -22.08 44.87
C GLN A 633 -28.61 -20.58 44.62
N ALA A 634 -29.47 -19.89 43.86
CA ALA A 634 -29.38 -18.46 43.65
C ALA A 634 -29.55 -17.67 44.96
N ALA A 635 -30.52 -18.06 45.80
CA ALA A 635 -30.66 -17.50 47.14
C ALA A 635 -29.40 -17.74 47.98
N GLN A 636 -28.88 -18.97 47.99
CA GLN A 636 -27.66 -19.35 48.72
C GLN A 636 -26.40 -18.62 48.21
N ALA A 637 -26.31 -18.28 46.92
CA ALA A 637 -25.22 -17.49 46.36
C ALA A 637 -25.19 -16.06 46.90
N THR A 638 -26.33 -15.49 47.32
CA THR A 638 -26.37 -14.17 47.98
C THR A 638 -25.93 -14.19 49.45
N ALA A 639 -25.79 -15.37 50.08
CA ALA A 639 -25.53 -15.46 51.52
C ALA A 639 -24.28 -14.72 52.04
N PRO A 640 -23.15 -14.61 51.30
CA PRO A 640 -22.00 -13.79 51.72
C PRO A 640 -22.34 -12.30 51.88
N ILE A 641 -23.33 -11.81 51.13
CA ILE A 641 -23.80 -10.42 51.14
C ILE A 641 -24.59 -10.13 52.43
N GLN A 642 -25.29 -11.11 53.01
CA GLN A 642 -26.03 -10.93 54.28
C GLN A 642 -27.11 -9.82 54.25
N ASN A 643 -27.76 -9.60 53.10
CA ASN A 643 -28.87 -8.65 52.93
C ASN A 643 -30.15 -9.42 52.54
N GLU A 644 -31.07 -9.61 53.49
CA GLU A 644 -32.29 -10.42 53.31
C GLU A 644 -33.20 -9.89 52.19
N ALA A 645 -33.29 -8.57 52.01
CA ALA A 645 -34.11 -7.96 50.97
C ALA A 645 -33.54 -8.24 49.57
N PHE A 646 -32.21 -8.21 49.43
CA PHE A 646 -31.52 -8.60 48.20
C PHE A 646 -31.66 -10.10 47.91
N THR A 647 -31.50 -10.96 48.94
CA THR A 647 -31.75 -12.41 48.82
C THR A 647 -33.16 -12.71 48.32
N GLN A 648 -34.17 -12.03 48.86
CA GLN A 648 -35.56 -12.17 48.43
C GLN A 648 -35.75 -11.70 46.97
N MET A 649 -35.20 -10.54 46.61
CA MET A 649 -35.27 -10.00 45.24
C MET A 649 -34.65 -10.95 44.20
N VAL A 650 -33.47 -11.50 44.47
CA VAL A 650 -32.84 -12.54 43.63
C VAL A 650 -33.73 -13.78 43.53
N SER A 651 -34.27 -14.24 44.66
CA SER A 651 -35.11 -15.44 44.71
C SER A 651 -36.39 -15.28 43.89
N ASP A 652 -37.08 -14.15 44.01
CA ASP A 652 -38.33 -13.87 43.28
C ASP A 652 -38.09 -13.68 41.78
N ALA A 653 -37.02 -12.96 41.39
CA ALA A 653 -36.68 -12.79 39.98
C ALA A 653 -36.28 -14.11 39.33
N VAL A 654 -35.35 -14.89 39.93
CA VAL A 654 -34.93 -16.20 39.41
C VAL A 654 -36.10 -17.20 39.40
N SER A 655 -36.95 -17.19 40.43
CA SER A 655 -38.16 -18.02 40.46
C SER A 655 -39.20 -17.60 39.43
N THR A 656 -39.22 -16.34 38.98
CA THR A 656 -40.12 -15.89 37.91
C THR A 656 -39.55 -16.26 36.54
N PHE A 657 -38.28 -15.95 36.30
CA PHE A 657 -37.55 -16.31 35.08
C PHE A 657 -37.61 -17.82 34.80
N LEU A 658 -37.27 -18.67 35.78
CA LEU A 658 -37.25 -20.13 35.58
C LEU A 658 -38.63 -20.78 35.36
N LYS A 659 -39.74 -20.04 35.52
CA LYS A 659 -41.10 -20.52 35.21
C LYS A 659 -41.54 -20.20 33.77
N ASP A 660 -41.05 -19.10 33.21
CA ASP A 660 -41.45 -18.56 31.90
C ASP A 660 -40.26 -17.77 31.32
N PRO A 661 -39.18 -18.45 30.87
CA PRO A 661 -37.92 -17.79 30.51
C PRO A 661 -38.11 -16.86 29.31
N LYS A 662 -37.87 -15.57 29.53
CA LYS A 662 -38.07 -14.48 28.58
C LYS A 662 -37.01 -13.41 28.76
N GLN A 663 -37.15 -12.53 29.75
CA GLN A 663 -36.14 -11.54 30.11
C GLN A 663 -35.76 -11.65 31.59
N LEU A 664 -34.48 -11.47 31.88
CA LEU A 664 -33.92 -11.21 33.20
C LEU A 664 -33.16 -9.88 33.13
N LYS A 665 -33.50 -8.93 34.00
CA LYS A 665 -32.90 -7.59 34.02
C LYS A 665 -32.34 -7.26 35.39
N VAL A 666 -31.08 -6.82 35.42
CA VAL A 666 -30.38 -6.26 36.58
C VAL A 666 -30.07 -4.79 36.28
N THR A 667 -30.33 -3.90 37.23
CA THR A 667 -29.96 -2.48 37.12
C THR A 667 -29.37 -1.97 38.43
N LEU A 668 -28.33 -1.15 38.32
CA LEU A 668 -27.65 -0.44 39.39
C LEU A 668 -27.79 1.04 39.08
N THR A 669 -28.56 1.77 39.90
CA THR A 669 -28.89 3.19 39.62
C THR A 669 -28.83 4.04 40.91
N PRO A 670 -27.64 4.18 41.53
CA PRO A 670 -27.48 4.96 42.74
C PRO A 670 -27.86 6.43 42.54
N ALA A 671 -28.42 7.06 43.57
CA ALA A 671 -28.96 8.43 43.48
C ALA A 671 -27.88 9.52 43.28
N ASN A 672 -26.60 9.19 43.45
CA ASN A 672 -25.43 10.01 43.14
C ASN A 672 -24.28 9.05 42.71
N PRO A 673 -23.29 9.50 41.92
CA PRO A 673 -22.11 8.69 41.62
C PRO A 673 -21.40 8.19 42.88
N VAL A 674 -20.98 6.92 42.87
CA VAL A 674 -20.35 6.23 44.01
C VAL A 674 -18.86 6.01 43.73
N PRO A 675 -17.94 6.59 44.51
CA PRO A 675 -16.50 6.37 44.32
C PRO A 675 -16.12 4.89 44.38
N LEU A 676 -15.25 4.43 43.47
CA LEU A 676 -14.79 3.02 43.47
C LEU A 676 -14.09 2.65 44.78
N ALA A 677 -13.35 3.60 45.40
CA ALA A 677 -12.81 3.44 46.74
C ALA A 677 -13.87 3.10 47.82
N GLN A 678 -15.09 3.60 47.69
CA GLN A 678 -16.20 3.29 48.59
C GLN A 678 -16.77 1.90 48.32
N ILE A 679 -16.90 1.48 47.06
CA ILE A 679 -17.36 0.13 46.70
C ILE A 679 -16.37 -0.92 47.23
N LEU A 680 -15.07 -0.70 47.03
CA LEU A 680 -14.00 -1.54 47.57
C LEU A 680 -14.02 -1.56 49.11
N GLY A 681 -14.20 -0.41 49.77
CA GLY A 681 -14.37 -0.33 51.22
C GLY A 681 -15.60 -1.08 51.74
N SER A 682 -16.71 -1.06 50.99
CA SER A 682 -17.94 -1.78 51.31
C SER A 682 -17.81 -3.31 51.20
N MET A 683 -16.72 -3.86 50.64
CA MET A 683 -16.46 -5.31 50.74
C MET A 683 -16.21 -5.78 52.18
N ALA A 684 -15.85 -4.87 53.11
CA ALA A 684 -15.76 -5.17 54.54
C ALA A 684 -17.13 -5.17 55.26
N ALA A 685 -18.19 -4.71 54.57
CA ALA A 685 -19.57 -4.66 55.06
C ALA A 685 -20.56 -4.89 53.89
N PRO A 686 -20.49 -6.07 53.22
CA PRO A 686 -21.09 -6.29 51.91
C PRO A 686 -22.62 -6.17 51.92
N GLN A 687 -23.27 -6.31 53.09
CA GLN A 687 -24.71 -6.09 53.27
C GLN A 687 -25.18 -4.69 52.86
N THR A 688 -24.27 -3.72 52.79
CA THR A 688 -24.56 -2.36 52.34
C THR A 688 -24.49 -2.17 50.82
N LEU A 689 -23.87 -3.10 50.06
CA LEU A 689 -23.67 -2.95 48.61
C LEU A 689 -24.97 -2.89 47.80
N PRO A 690 -26.01 -3.73 48.05
CA PRO A 690 -27.26 -3.66 47.29
C PRO A 690 -27.98 -2.32 47.43
N ASP A 691 -28.01 -1.77 48.64
CA ASP A 691 -28.64 -0.48 48.93
C ASP A 691 -27.80 0.71 48.42
N LEU A 692 -26.47 0.62 48.52
CA LEU A 692 -25.54 1.65 48.04
C LEU A 692 -25.60 1.82 46.52
N LEU A 693 -25.68 0.72 45.78
CA LEU A 693 -25.73 0.72 44.31
C LEU A 693 -27.17 0.76 43.76
N ALA A 694 -28.17 0.84 44.65
CA ALA A 694 -29.60 0.77 44.34
C ALA A 694 -29.92 -0.38 43.36
N VAL A 695 -29.48 -1.60 43.71
CA VAL A 695 -29.62 -2.79 42.87
C VAL A 695 -31.10 -3.16 42.76
N LYS A 696 -31.56 -3.38 41.53
CA LYS A 696 -32.91 -3.84 41.20
C LYS A 696 -32.83 -4.98 40.20
N ILE A 697 -33.50 -6.10 40.50
CA ILE A 697 -33.54 -7.30 39.65
C ILE A 697 -35.00 -7.64 39.35
N GLU A 698 -35.33 -7.85 38.08
CA GLU A 698 -36.67 -8.11 37.55
C GLU A 698 -36.62 -9.20 36.48
N ALA A 699 -37.70 -9.97 36.29
CA ALA A 699 -37.80 -10.96 35.23
C ALA A 699 -39.24 -11.29 34.83
N ASN A 700 -39.51 -11.42 33.52
CA ASN A 700 -40.69 -11.99 32.84
C ASN A 700 -40.69 -11.64 31.33
#